data_AF-A0A8J2FFU9-F1
#
_entry.id   AF-A0A8J2FFU9-F1
#
_cell.length_a   1.000
_cell.length_b   1.000
_cell.length_c   1.000
_cell.angle_alpha   90.00
_cell.angle_beta   90.00
_cell.angle_gamma   90.00
#
_symmetry.space_group_name_H-M   'P 1'
#
loop_
_entity.id
_entity.type
_entity.pdbx_description
1 polymer ?
#
loop_
_entity_poly.entity_id
_entity_poly.type
_entity_poly.pdbx_seq_one_letter_code
_entity_poly.pdbx_strand_id
1 'polypeptide(L)'
;MSSSGVNFPKDGEQRPTTAVNQGAFAKCVETASPQLAQEVRSVKNWRSGYAAHVLKQVELACKSEENALSIAQDGLAFMHKTMVFERDGAEVSVTDAMAGGNKKFMDSKIFHTGVVKGTGILPKGNGLQVPYKGGVLSGAPLVSQIETWVRRGVIELSTGQALINVVQNESWSDLTDQTVVLVGAGSAMGPFPLLMAMGCNVVALDLPRKGIWDRLISIAKDSPGTITFPMSRASTKESEFAELAGCDLLAQTPEIRNWLLDVRPGERLLVGAYAYLDGPLFVRVSVAMDAIIESLMTLRKGPKIAIAYLCTPTDAHVSSAAAHAQASNEARKAPMWQKLYGAIAGMACPKRRLASNSRKPVVADDGTEYFVTDATVVEQGPNYILAKRLQHWRAVFARSQGHLVSTNIAPATATASVVSNKLFALAYEGQPYFTPIEVFEGPTSNAVMAALLVNDLRNPLSVANPDRKLRNPMELFSENSFHGGAWRCAYKYNAIGLPSIAAGLVGKYGLKYYLVLYNAVQTIGWSVILAKVVEAVIRGGFAGLASSWVSAGPLVVTMHYVMLLEILHSVLGLVRSNPVTAAIQVYSRLQVCIILKYSGNNPALLTGVMLLAWSITEAIRHAYLASNLLQLPSYLLKWCRYSFFFVLYPMGVSGELGSLAASWQDVQEWPLDRNSFDTWLINCAKTIIGVSGNSMFLLYAIYAPGLAFLYTHMISQRGKALGGGASAKKSKTA
;
A
#
# COMPACT_ATOMS: atom_id res chain seq x y z
N MET A 1 30.07 -10.37 -8.63
CA MET A 1 29.67 -9.83 -9.95
C MET A 1 30.96 -9.42 -10.62
N SER A 2 31.21 -9.85 -11.87
CA SER A 2 32.41 -9.39 -12.59
C SER A 2 32.39 -7.86 -12.64
N SER A 3 33.54 -7.22 -12.46
CA SER A 3 33.68 -5.77 -12.56
C SER A 3 33.46 -5.26 -14.00
N SER A 4 33.35 -6.16 -14.99
CA SER A 4 33.16 -5.78 -16.39
C SER A 4 31.79 -5.14 -16.64
N GLY A 5 31.79 -4.08 -17.47
CA GLY A 5 30.62 -3.35 -17.93
C GLY A 5 30.59 -1.88 -17.49
N VAL A 6 29.41 -1.26 -17.58
CA VAL A 6 29.18 0.11 -17.10
C VAL A 6 29.35 0.19 -15.59
N ASN A 7 30.18 1.12 -15.11
CA ASN A 7 30.54 1.32 -13.71
C ASN A 7 30.73 2.80 -13.36
N PHE A 8 30.69 3.11 -12.06
CA PHE A 8 31.23 4.37 -11.53
C PHE A 8 32.76 4.35 -11.61
N PRO A 9 33.45 5.49 -11.80
CA PRO A 9 34.91 5.54 -11.82
C PRO A 9 35.52 5.03 -10.51
N LYS A 10 36.76 4.50 -10.58
CA LYS A 10 37.51 4.09 -9.39
C LYS A 10 38.02 5.29 -8.60
N ASP A 11 38.00 5.16 -7.28
CA ASP A 11 38.72 5.98 -6.32
C ASP A 11 39.47 5.03 -5.38
N GLY A 12 40.76 4.82 -5.67
CA GLY A 12 41.52 3.67 -5.15
C GLY A 12 40.87 2.35 -5.56
N GLU A 13 40.61 1.47 -4.58
CA GLU A 13 39.94 0.18 -4.76
C GLU A 13 38.40 0.26 -4.73
N GLN A 14 37.84 1.44 -4.43
CA GLN A 14 36.40 1.61 -4.29
C GLN A 14 35.79 2.31 -5.51
N ARG A 15 34.46 2.20 -5.64
CA ARG A 15 33.66 2.92 -6.64
C ARG A 15 32.60 3.77 -5.94
N PRO A 16 32.99 4.88 -5.29
CA PRO A 16 32.06 5.71 -4.54
C PRO A 16 31.04 6.37 -5.47
N THR A 17 29.76 6.32 -5.10
CA THR A 17 28.70 6.89 -5.94
C THR A 17 28.38 8.35 -5.60
N THR A 18 28.71 8.79 -4.39
CA THR A 18 28.27 10.09 -3.84
C THR A 18 28.79 11.26 -4.67
N ALA A 19 30.10 11.27 -4.99
CA ALA A 19 30.73 12.36 -5.74
C ALA A 19 30.17 12.47 -7.16
N VAL A 20 29.99 11.34 -7.86
CA VAL A 20 29.37 11.32 -9.20
C VAL A 20 27.94 11.82 -9.13
N ASN A 21 27.18 11.43 -8.11
CA ASN A 21 25.79 11.83 -7.96
C ASN A 21 25.65 13.33 -7.71
N GLN A 22 26.38 13.86 -6.73
CA GLN A 22 26.43 15.30 -6.46
C GLN A 22 26.96 16.09 -7.65
N GLY A 23 27.99 15.57 -8.33
CA GLY A 23 28.56 16.14 -9.55
C GLY A 23 27.55 16.24 -10.69
N ALA A 24 26.71 15.22 -10.88
CA ALA A 24 25.67 15.23 -11.91
C ALA A 24 24.62 16.32 -11.65
N PHE A 25 24.15 16.45 -10.41
CA PHE A 25 23.21 17.52 -10.04
C PHE A 25 23.84 18.91 -10.10
N ALA A 26 25.12 19.05 -9.75
CA ALA A 26 25.81 20.32 -9.87
C ALA A 26 26.01 20.70 -11.34
N LYS A 27 26.45 19.74 -12.17
CA LYS A 27 26.76 20.00 -13.57
C LYS A 27 25.52 20.29 -14.40
N CYS A 28 24.42 19.57 -14.14
CA CYS A 28 23.18 19.78 -14.90
C CYS A 28 22.60 21.19 -14.72
N VAL A 29 22.77 21.84 -13.56
CA VAL A 29 22.24 23.21 -13.36
C VAL A 29 23.27 24.29 -13.66
N GLU A 30 24.50 23.95 -14.00
CA GLU A 30 25.61 24.91 -14.05
C GLU A 30 25.41 25.98 -15.14
N THR A 31 24.98 25.59 -16.33
CA THR A 31 24.71 26.53 -17.43
C THR A 31 23.55 27.46 -17.10
N ALA A 32 22.45 26.92 -16.55
CA ALA A 32 21.25 27.69 -16.21
C ALA A 32 21.39 28.52 -14.92
N SER A 33 22.18 28.06 -13.94
CA SER A 33 22.43 28.75 -12.67
C SER A 33 23.74 28.29 -12.01
N PRO A 34 24.85 29.02 -12.24
CA PRO A 34 26.13 28.77 -11.58
C PRO A 34 26.03 28.81 -10.04
N GLN A 35 25.15 29.67 -9.52
CA GLN A 35 24.90 29.80 -8.08
C GLN A 35 24.30 28.51 -7.51
N LEU A 36 23.26 27.96 -8.15
CA LEU A 36 22.66 26.70 -7.71
C LEU A 36 23.64 25.53 -7.82
N ALA A 37 24.48 25.50 -8.86
CA ALA A 37 25.54 24.50 -8.99
C ALA A 37 26.53 24.56 -7.81
N GLN A 38 26.91 25.77 -7.39
CA GLN A 38 27.77 25.95 -6.22
C GLN A 38 27.08 25.54 -4.92
N GLU A 39 25.79 25.82 -4.76
CA GLU A 39 25.02 25.34 -3.61
C GLU A 39 25.03 23.80 -3.56
N VAL A 40 24.80 23.11 -4.68
CA VAL A 40 24.85 21.64 -4.76
C VAL A 40 26.23 21.13 -4.34
N ARG A 41 27.32 21.72 -4.84
CA ARG A 41 28.71 21.34 -4.49
C ARG A 41 29.02 21.55 -3.00
N SER A 42 28.40 22.54 -2.37
CA SER A 42 28.64 22.87 -0.97
C SER A 42 27.98 21.89 0.04
N VAL A 43 27.09 21.00 -0.42
CA VAL A 43 26.38 20.05 0.44
C VAL A 43 27.35 19.00 1.00
N LYS A 44 27.66 19.09 2.30
CA LYS A 44 28.57 18.15 2.98
C LYS A 44 28.03 16.71 3.07
N ASN A 45 26.74 16.55 3.36
CA ASN A 45 26.09 15.24 3.42
C ASN A 45 25.05 15.10 2.31
N TRP A 46 25.54 14.69 1.14
CA TRP A 46 24.69 14.52 -0.05
C TRP A 46 23.58 13.49 0.17
N ARG A 47 23.84 12.40 0.91
CA ARG A 47 22.88 11.31 1.12
C ARG A 47 21.55 11.77 1.73
N SER A 48 21.57 12.80 2.57
CA SER A 48 20.36 13.40 3.13
C SER A 48 20.00 14.76 2.54
N GLY A 49 20.95 15.44 1.90
CA GLY A 49 20.77 16.81 1.40
C GLY A 49 20.22 16.92 -0.02
N TYR A 50 20.29 15.85 -0.83
CA TYR A 50 19.99 15.91 -2.26
C TYR A 50 18.55 16.33 -2.59
N ALA A 51 17.55 15.95 -1.78
CA ALA A 51 16.14 16.09 -2.14
C ALA A 51 15.72 17.55 -2.36
N ALA A 52 16.27 18.49 -1.59
CA ALA A 52 16.00 19.91 -1.79
C ALA A 52 16.51 20.42 -3.15
N HIS A 53 17.62 19.87 -3.65
CA HIS A 53 18.23 20.26 -4.92
C HIS A 53 17.53 19.64 -6.14
N VAL A 54 16.91 18.47 -5.99
CA VAL A 54 16.02 17.89 -7.01
C VAL A 54 14.87 18.85 -7.29
N LEU A 55 14.24 19.37 -6.24
CA LEU A 55 13.16 20.33 -6.36
C LEU A 55 13.61 21.63 -7.03
N LYS A 56 14.70 22.25 -6.53
CA LYS A 56 15.27 23.47 -7.11
C LYS A 56 15.64 23.30 -8.60
N GLN A 57 16.15 22.12 -8.99
CA GLN A 57 16.43 21.80 -10.39
C GLN A 57 15.15 21.84 -11.25
N VAL A 58 14.06 21.23 -10.79
CA VAL A 58 12.78 21.24 -11.51
C VAL A 58 12.21 22.65 -11.60
N GLU A 59 12.31 23.44 -10.53
CA GLU A 59 11.88 24.85 -10.53
C GLU A 59 12.69 25.68 -11.52
N LEU A 60 14.01 25.48 -11.59
CA LEU A 60 14.88 26.14 -12.56
C LEU A 60 14.52 25.76 -13.99
N ALA A 61 14.21 24.47 -14.25
CA ALA A 61 13.76 24.02 -15.57
C ALA A 61 12.41 24.63 -15.99
N CYS A 62 11.54 24.98 -15.04
CA CYS A 62 10.28 25.65 -15.34
C CYS A 62 10.44 27.13 -15.75
N LYS A 63 11.62 27.74 -15.53
CA LYS A 63 11.85 29.16 -15.80
C LYS A 63 11.84 29.50 -17.28
N SER A 64 12.43 28.63 -18.11
CA SER A 64 12.50 28.80 -19.56
C SER A 64 12.70 27.46 -20.26
N GLU A 65 12.38 27.39 -21.55
CA GLU A 65 12.67 26.23 -22.39
C GLU A 65 14.19 25.96 -22.46
N GLU A 66 15.00 27.01 -22.59
CA GLU A 66 16.47 26.94 -22.62
C GLU A 66 17.04 26.30 -21.34
N ASN A 67 16.51 26.67 -20.17
CA ASN A 67 16.92 26.06 -18.90
C ASN A 67 16.56 24.57 -18.86
N ALA A 68 15.35 24.19 -19.27
CA ALA A 68 14.95 22.79 -19.28
C ALA A 68 15.84 21.92 -20.19
N LEU A 69 16.16 22.43 -21.38
CA LEU A 69 17.00 21.73 -22.36
C LEU A 69 18.46 21.65 -21.93
N SER A 70 19.05 22.76 -21.49
CA SER A 70 20.44 22.78 -20.99
C SER A 70 20.61 21.87 -19.77
N ILE A 71 19.65 21.87 -18.84
CA ILE A 71 19.69 20.97 -17.68
C ILE A 71 19.72 19.51 -18.07
N ALA A 72 18.85 19.13 -19.02
CA ALA A 72 18.81 17.76 -19.51
C ALA A 72 20.13 17.39 -20.21
N GLN A 73 20.60 18.23 -21.13
CA GLN A 73 21.80 17.98 -21.92
C GLN A 73 23.06 17.89 -21.06
N ASP A 74 23.27 18.84 -20.15
CA ASP A 74 24.46 18.91 -19.30
C ASP A 74 24.53 17.73 -18.32
N GLY A 75 23.37 17.32 -17.78
CA GLY A 75 23.27 16.16 -16.90
C GLY A 75 23.62 14.85 -17.62
N LEU A 76 23.09 14.65 -18.83
CA LEU A 76 23.38 13.48 -19.67
C LEU A 76 24.86 13.45 -20.08
N ALA A 77 25.38 14.57 -20.60
CA ALA A 77 26.76 14.70 -21.05
C ALA A 77 27.75 14.43 -19.90
N PHE A 78 27.48 14.97 -18.70
CA PHE A 78 28.27 14.69 -17.52
C PHE A 78 28.32 13.20 -17.20
N MET A 79 27.15 12.54 -17.17
CA MET A 79 27.05 11.14 -16.80
C MET A 79 27.75 10.23 -17.81
N HIS A 80 27.62 10.49 -19.10
CA HIS A 80 28.28 9.71 -20.15
C HIS A 80 29.81 9.85 -20.14
N LYS A 81 30.30 11.07 -19.88
CA LYS A 81 31.73 11.35 -19.79
C LYS A 81 32.36 10.81 -18.51
N THR A 82 31.62 10.82 -17.40
CA THR A 82 32.13 10.47 -16.06
C THR A 82 32.02 8.98 -15.77
N MET A 83 30.93 8.34 -16.19
CA MET A 83 30.76 6.90 -16.03
C MET A 83 31.72 6.17 -16.97
N VAL A 84 32.21 5.02 -16.51
CA VAL A 84 33.20 4.23 -17.24
C VAL A 84 32.63 2.91 -17.69
N PHE A 85 33.22 2.36 -18.74
CA PHE A 85 33.02 1.00 -19.19
C PHE A 85 34.29 0.20 -18.96
N GLU A 86 34.20 -0.86 -18.16
CA GLU A 86 35.34 -1.72 -17.82
C GLU A 86 35.31 -3.02 -18.63
N ARG A 87 36.42 -3.36 -19.30
CA ARG A 87 36.60 -4.66 -19.98
C ARG A 87 38.06 -5.09 -19.92
N ASP A 88 38.29 -6.32 -19.50
CA ASP A 88 39.64 -6.93 -19.40
C ASP A 88 40.63 -6.08 -18.57
N GLY A 89 40.14 -5.46 -17.48
CA GLY A 89 40.95 -4.60 -16.61
C GLY A 89 41.22 -3.18 -17.15
N ALA A 90 40.79 -2.85 -18.37
CA ALA A 90 40.86 -1.50 -18.92
C ALA A 90 39.55 -0.74 -18.70
N GLU A 91 39.65 0.56 -18.40
CA GLU A 91 38.51 1.48 -18.29
C GLU A 91 38.57 2.57 -19.35
N VAL A 92 37.44 2.81 -20.01
CA VAL A 92 37.23 3.95 -20.90
C VAL A 92 35.93 4.65 -20.49
N SER A 93 35.71 5.90 -20.91
CA SER A 93 34.41 6.53 -20.66
C SER A 93 33.29 5.77 -21.40
N VAL A 94 32.05 5.85 -20.90
CA VAL A 94 30.91 5.26 -21.62
C VAL A 94 30.78 5.87 -23.01
N THR A 95 31.05 7.18 -23.16
CA THR A 95 31.12 7.85 -24.48
C THR A 95 32.10 7.15 -25.42
N ASP A 96 33.33 6.88 -24.96
CA ASP A 96 34.38 6.25 -25.79
C ASP A 96 34.08 4.77 -26.09
N ALA A 97 33.45 4.06 -25.16
CA ALA A 97 33.01 2.68 -25.37
C ALA A 97 31.91 2.57 -26.44
N MET A 98 31.05 3.59 -26.52
CA MET A 98 29.96 3.64 -27.49
C MET A 98 30.39 4.25 -28.83
N ALA A 99 31.54 4.92 -28.89
CA ALA A 99 32.06 5.57 -30.09
C ALA A 99 32.40 4.57 -31.22
N GLY A 100 32.09 4.95 -32.45
CA GLY A 100 32.27 4.15 -33.67
C GLY A 100 33.73 3.80 -34.03
N GLY A 101 34.72 4.36 -33.33
CA GLY A 101 36.14 4.13 -33.61
C GLY A 101 36.77 3.00 -32.79
N ASN A 102 36.12 2.56 -31.72
CA ASN A 102 36.69 1.58 -30.80
C ASN A 102 36.41 0.14 -31.27
N LYS A 103 37.21 -0.33 -32.23
CA LYS A 103 37.10 -1.68 -32.85
C LYS A 103 37.00 -2.82 -31.83
N LYS A 104 37.48 -2.63 -30.58
CA LYS A 104 37.39 -3.62 -29.49
C LYS A 104 35.94 -4.01 -29.14
N PHE A 105 34.97 -3.10 -29.36
CA PHE A 105 33.56 -3.28 -28.99
C PHE A 105 32.61 -3.28 -30.19
N MET A 106 33.15 -3.40 -31.42
CA MET A 106 32.39 -3.32 -32.67
C MET A 106 31.99 -4.66 -33.26
N ASP A 107 32.41 -5.79 -32.68
CA ASP A 107 32.01 -7.08 -33.22
C ASP A 107 30.52 -7.32 -32.95
N SER A 108 29.67 -6.95 -33.92
CA SER A 108 28.22 -7.08 -33.87
C SER A 108 27.76 -8.55 -33.84
N LYS A 109 28.68 -9.50 -34.00
CA LYS A 109 28.38 -10.93 -34.17
C LYS A 109 28.39 -11.75 -32.87
N ILE A 110 28.54 -11.12 -31.70
CA ILE A 110 28.41 -11.88 -30.44
C ILE A 110 26.98 -12.35 -30.18
N PHE A 111 25.99 -11.70 -30.80
CA PHE A 111 24.59 -12.08 -30.68
C PHE A 111 24.07 -12.65 -31.99
N HIS A 112 23.44 -13.81 -31.88
CA HIS A 112 22.50 -14.33 -32.87
C HIS A 112 21.08 -13.91 -32.51
N THR A 113 20.14 -14.06 -33.44
CA THR A 113 18.76 -13.64 -33.23
C THR A 113 17.84 -14.85 -33.15
N GLY A 114 17.18 -15.01 -32.01
CA GLY A 114 16.04 -15.91 -31.84
C GLY A 114 14.73 -15.20 -32.18
N VAL A 115 13.81 -15.90 -32.83
CA VAL A 115 12.46 -15.42 -33.11
C VAL A 115 11.46 -16.51 -32.76
N VAL A 116 10.43 -16.17 -32.00
CA VAL A 116 9.28 -17.04 -31.75
C VAL A 116 8.02 -16.27 -32.13
N LYS A 117 7.30 -16.78 -33.12
CA LYS A 117 6.02 -16.25 -33.54
C LYS A 117 4.91 -16.93 -32.75
N GLY A 118 4.08 -16.13 -32.10
CA GLY A 118 2.93 -16.63 -31.36
C GLY A 118 1.86 -17.25 -32.26
N THR A 119 1.07 -18.14 -31.68
CA THR A 119 -0.02 -18.87 -32.37
C THR A 119 -1.41 -18.42 -31.92
N GLY A 120 -1.48 -17.51 -30.96
CA GLY A 120 -2.73 -16.94 -30.47
C GLY A 120 -3.44 -16.10 -31.54
N ILE A 121 -4.76 -15.97 -31.39
CA ILE A 121 -5.59 -15.16 -32.27
C ILE A 121 -5.74 -13.78 -31.62
N LEU A 122 -5.58 -12.71 -32.41
CA LEU A 122 -5.81 -11.36 -31.92
C LEU A 122 -7.27 -11.22 -31.48
N PRO A 123 -7.54 -10.86 -30.21
CA PRO A 123 -8.91 -10.75 -29.71
C PRO A 123 -9.67 -9.68 -30.51
N LYS A 124 -10.80 -10.06 -31.13
CA LYS A 124 -11.71 -9.09 -31.76
C LYS A 124 -12.66 -8.52 -30.72
N GLY A 125 -12.73 -7.19 -30.60
CA GLY A 125 -13.80 -6.51 -29.86
C GLY A 125 -13.74 -6.59 -28.33
N ASN A 126 -12.60 -6.96 -27.74
CA ASN A 126 -12.50 -7.12 -26.28
C ASN A 126 -12.11 -5.84 -25.51
N GLY A 127 -11.87 -4.73 -26.23
CA GLY A 127 -11.50 -3.42 -25.67
C GLY A 127 -10.33 -3.47 -24.69
N LEU A 128 -10.12 -2.37 -23.97
CA LEU A 128 -9.19 -2.35 -22.84
C LEU A 128 -9.81 -3.09 -21.64
N GLN A 129 -9.07 -4.05 -21.08
CA GLN A 129 -9.43 -4.77 -19.86
C GLN A 129 -8.47 -4.40 -18.73
N VAL A 130 -9.03 -4.02 -17.58
CA VAL A 130 -8.26 -3.60 -16.40
C VAL A 130 -8.68 -4.42 -15.18
N PRO A 131 -7.81 -5.32 -14.68
CA PRO A 131 -8.01 -5.95 -13.39
C PRO A 131 -8.09 -4.89 -12.29
N TYR A 132 -9.10 -4.95 -11.42
CA TYR A 132 -9.27 -4.00 -10.32
C TYR A 132 -10.12 -4.60 -9.20
N LYS A 133 -9.59 -4.60 -7.96
CA LYS A 133 -10.27 -5.04 -6.73
C LYS A 133 -10.93 -6.42 -6.85
N GLY A 134 -10.20 -7.40 -7.39
CA GLY A 134 -10.65 -8.78 -7.53
C GLY A 134 -11.58 -9.07 -8.71
N GLY A 135 -11.90 -8.06 -9.54
CA GLY A 135 -12.62 -8.22 -10.80
C GLY A 135 -11.82 -7.72 -12.00
N VAL A 136 -12.41 -7.82 -13.20
CA VAL A 136 -11.87 -7.24 -14.44
C VAL A 136 -12.90 -6.28 -15.00
N LEU A 137 -12.50 -5.02 -15.22
CA LEU A 137 -13.34 -3.97 -15.78
C LEU A 137 -13.03 -3.80 -17.27
N SER A 138 -14.08 -3.61 -18.07
CA SER A 138 -14.02 -3.25 -19.49
C SER A 138 -15.23 -2.40 -19.87
N GLY A 139 -15.22 -1.78 -21.06
CA GLY A 139 -16.35 -1.01 -21.59
C GLY A 139 -16.87 0.07 -20.62
N ALA A 140 -18.20 0.18 -20.50
CA ALA A 140 -18.85 1.20 -19.66
C ALA A 140 -18.48 1.11 -18.15
N PRO A 141 -18.41 -0.08 -17.50
CA PRO A 141 -17.89 -0.19 -16.14
C PRO A 141 -16.49 0.38 -15.95
N LEU A 142 -15.59 0.18 -16.92
CA LEU A 142 -14.25 0.74 -16.86
C LEU A 142 -14.27 2.27 -17.00
N VAL A 143 -15.05 2.82 -17.94
CA VAL A 143 -15.23 4.27 -18.09
C VAL A 143 -15.73 4.90 -16.79
N SER A 144 -16.75 4.32 -16.17
CA SER A 144 -17.30 4.81 -14.89
C SER A 144 -16.26 4.78 -13.76
N GLN A 145 -15.41 3.75 -13.71
CA GLN A 145 -14.31 3.67 -12.74
C GLN A 145 -13.22 4.70 -13.01
N ILE A 146 -12.87 4.95 -14.28
CA ILE A 146 -11.91 6.00 -14.68
C ILE A 146 -12.43 7.38 -14.25
N GLU A 147 -13.68 7.69 -14.54
CA GLU A 147 -14.32 8.95 -14.09
C GLU A 147 -14.33 9.07 -12.57
N THR A 148 -14.52 7.96 -11.86
CA THR A 148 -14.43 7.93 -10.39
C THR A 148 -13.01 8.24 -9.91
N TRP A 149 -11.97 7.71 -10.55
CA TRP A 149 -10.58 8.07 -10.23
C TRP A 149 -10.31 9.55 -10.49
N VAL A 150 -10.76 10.10 -11.63
CA VAL A 150 -10.62 11.53 -11.95
C VAL A 150 -11.33 12.40 -10.91
N ARG A 151 -12.62 12.12 -10.64
CA ARG A 151 -13.46 12.89 -9.71
C ARG A 151 -12.90 12.91 -8.29
N ARG A 152 -12.37 11.78 -7.83
CA ARG A 152 -11.72 11.68 -6.51
C ARG A 152 -10.35 12.36 -6.49
N GLY A 153 -9.74 12.63 -7.64
CA GLY A 153 -8.38 13.15 -7.73
C GLY A 153 -7.31 12.08 -7.54
N VAL A 154 -7.62 10.83 -7.85
CA VAL A 154 -6.64 9.72 -7.86
C VAL A 154 -5.72 9.83 -9.08
N ILE A 155 -6.25 10.33 -10.20
CA ILE A 155 -5.51 10.55 -11.45
C ILE A 155 -5.83 11.93 -12.03
N GLU A 156 -4.97 12.43 -12.92
CA GLU A 156 -5.25 13.67 -13.65
C GLU A 156 -6.36 13.50 -14.70
N LEU A 157 -7.02 14.61 -15.05
CA LEU A 157 -8.08 14.63 -16.06
C LEU A 157 -7.59 14.13 -17.42
N SER A 158 -6.38 14.54 -17.83
CA SER A 158 -5.74 14.09 -19.07
C SER A 158 -5.52 12.58 -19.08
N THR A 159 -5.09 11.99 -17.96
CA THR A 159 -4.98 10.54 -17.79
C THR A 159 -6.32 9.84 -17.99
N GLY A 160 -7.39 10.37 -17.39
CA GLY A 160 -8.73 9.82 -17.56
C GLY A 160 -9.18 9.85 -19.03
N GLN A 161 -8.98 10.98 -19.70
CA GLN A 161 -9.31 11.11 -21.12
C GLN A 161 -8.49 10.18 -22.01
N ALA A 162 -7.18 10.04 -21.76
CA ALA A 162 -6.31 9.13 -22.50
C ALA A 162 -6.77 7.66 -22.37
N LEU A 163 -7.14 7.23 -21.15
CA LEU A 163 -7.68 5.88 -20.93
C LEU A 163 -9.03 5.69 -21.63
N ILE A 164 -9.93 6.67 -21.53
CA ILE A 164 -11.24 6.62 -22.21
C ILE A 164 -11.06 6.56 -23.73
N ASN A 165 -10.10 7.30 -24.31
CA ASN A 165 -9.80 7.23 -25.74
C ASN A 165 -9.41 5.81 -26.16
N VAL A 166 -8.58 5.11 -25.37
CA VAL A 166 -8.21 3.71 -25.66
C VAL A 166 -9.42 2.78 -25.55
N VAL A 167 -10.29 2.99 -24.57
CA VAL A 167 -11.53 2.21 -24.42
C VAL A 167 -12.47 2.42 -25.62
N GLN A 168 -12.59 3.65 -26.11
CA GLN A 168 -13.49 4.01 -27.20
C GLN A 168 -12.97 3.65 -28.59
N ASN A 169 -11.65 3.51 -28.76
CA ASN A 169 -11.01 3.16 -30.02
C ASN A 169 -10.43 1.75 -29.96
N GLU A 170 -11.30 0.73 -30.02
CA GLU A 170 -10.87 -0.67 -29.84
C GLU A 170 -9.76 -1.09 -30.81
N SER A 171 -9.73 -0.55 -32.03
CA SER A 171 -8.69 -0.81 -33.02
C SER A 171 -7.29 -0.33 -32.60
N TRP A 172 -7.18 0.58 -31.64
CA TRP A 172 -5.87 1.03 -31.12
C TRP A 172 -5.12 -0.06 -30.37
N SER A 173 -5.84 -1.07 -29.88
CA SER A 173 -5.26 -2.23 -29.19
C SER A 173 -4.65 -3.26 -30.13
N ASP A 174 -4.85 -3.15 -31.45
CA ASP A 174 -4.05 -3.89 -32.43
C ASP A 174 -2.69 -3.21 -32.55
N LEU A 175 -1.63 -3.88 -32.11
CA LEU A 175 -0.25 -3.39 -32.17
C LEU A 175 0.62 -4.20 -33.14
N THR A 176 0.01 -4.92 -34.08
CA THR A 176 0.73 -5.75 -35.06
C THR A 176 1.66 -4.94 -35.98
N ASP A 177 1.40 -3.64 -36.13
CA ASP A 177 2.21 -2.66 -36.86
C ASP A 177 3.30 -1.98 -36.00
N GLN A 178 3.39 -2.29 -34.70
CA GLN A 178 4.38 -1.71 -33.80
C GLN A 178 5.49 -2.71 -33.47
N THR A 179 6.73 -2.18 -33.41
CA THR A 179 7.91 -2.90 -32.94
C THR A 179 8.47 -2.24 -31.68
N VAL A 180 8.41 -2.97 -30.57
CA VAL A 180 8.75 -2.47 -29.23
C VAL A 180 9.96 -3.21 -28.68
N VAL A 181 11.05 -2.49 -28.46
CA VAL A 181 12.21 -2.99 -27.72
C VAL A 181 11.94 -2.86 -26.23
N LEU A 182 11.84 -3.98 -25.52
CA LEU A 182 11.68 -3.98 -24.07
C LEU A 182 13.01 -4.26 -23.40
N VAL A 183 13.61 -3.21 -22.86
CA VAL A 183 14.82 -3.31 -22.04
C VAL A 183 14.41 -3.66 -20.62
N GLY A 184 14.68 -4.90 -20.19
CA GLY A 184 14.11 -5.49 -18.98
C GLY A 184 12.74 -6.11 -19.23
N ALA A 185 12.61 -6.93 -20.28
CA ALA A 185 11.34 -7.55 -20.70
C ALA A 185 10.66 -8.40 -19.62
N GLY A 186 11.43 -8.96 -18.69
CA GLY A 186 10.96 -9.73 -17.55
C GLY A 186 10.51 -8.90 -16.35
N SER A 187 10.64 -7.56 -16.39
CA SER A 187 10.26 -6.64 -15.31
C SER A 187 8.79 -6.80 -14.90
N ALA A 188 8.52 -6.78 -13.59
CA ALA A 188 7.18 -6.95 -13.04
C ALA A 188 6.20 -5.84 -13.47
N MET A 189 6.73 -4.64 -13.68
CA MET A 189 5.98 -3.46 -14.16
C MET A 189 6.05 -3.29 -15.67
N GLY A 190 6.78 -4.16 -16.38
CA GLY A 190 6.94 -4.09 -17.82
C GLY A 190 5.67 -4.53 -18.57
N PRO A 191 5.33 -3.91 -19.71
CA PRO A 191 4.08 -4.20 -20.42
C PRO A 191 4.14 -5.48 -21.28
N PHE A 192 5.14 -6.36 -21.11
CA PHE A 192 5.38 -7.50 -21.99
C PHE A 192 4.13 -8.37 -22.24
N PRO A 193 3.41 -8.89 -21.21
CA PRO A 193 2.26 -9.75 -21.45
C PRO A 193 1.14 -9.05 -22.23
N LEU A 194 0.93 -7.76 -21.96
CA LEU A 194 -0.11 -6.94 -22.61
C LEU A 194 0.25 -6.66 -24.07
N LEU A 195 1.50 -6.27 -24.36
CA LEU A 195 1.96 -6.05 -25.74
C LEU A 195 1.86 -7.33 -26.58
N MET A 196 2.23 -8.47 -26.00
CA MET A 196 2.10 -9.77 -26.66
C MET A 196 0.64 -10.13 -26.94
N ALA A 197 -0.27 -9.89 -25.98
CA ALA A 197 -1.71 -10.08 -26.15
C ALA A 197 -2.32 -9.16 -27.23
N MET A 198 -1.72 -7.98 -27.45
CA MET A 198 -2.09 -6.99 -28.47
C MET A 198 -1.46 -7.25 -29.85
N GLY A 199 -0.72 -8.35 -30.04
CA GLY A 199 -0.14 -8.72 -31.33
C GLY A 199 1.17 -8.01 -31.66
N CYS A 200 1.78 -7.31 -30.70
CA CYS A 200 2.99 -6.52 -30.91
C CYS A 200 4.20 -7.37 -31.35
N ASN A 201 5.09 -6.78 -32.16
CA ASN A 201 6.44 -7.30 -32.37
C ASN A 201 7.34 -6.83 -31.22
N VAL A 202 7.70 -7.72 -30.30
CA VAL A 202 8.50 -7.37 -29.13
C VAL A 202 9.95 -7.84 -29.32
N VAL A 203 10.89 -6.89 -29.34
CA VAL A 203 12.32 -7.16 -29.22
C VAL A 203 12.68 -7.18 -27.73
N ALA A 204 12.82 -8.37 -27.15
CA ALA A 204 13.03 -8.56 -25.72
C ALA A 204 14.52 -8.57 -25.36
N LEU A 205 14.90 -7.77 -24.36
CA LEU A 205 16.22 -7.79 -23.74
C LEU A 205 16.09 -8.06 -22.24
N ASP A 206 16.73 -9.13 -21.77
CA ASP A 206 16.83 -9.49 -20.35
C ASP A 206 18.03 -10.41 -20.11
N LEU A 207 18.36 -10.64 -18.84
CA LEU A 207 19.50 -11.43 -18.40
C LEU A 207 19.48 -12.86 -18.99
N PRO A 208 20.65 -13.47 -19.26
CA PRO A 208 20.76 -14.83 -19.77
C PRO A 208 20.47 -15.86 -18.67
N ARG A 209 19.21 -15.93 -18.25
CA ARG A 209 18.71 -16.83 -17.21
C ARG A 209 17.54 -17.61 -17.77
N LYS A 210 17.71 -18.93 -17.91
CA LYS A 210 16.72 -19.83 -18.51
C LYS A 210 15.28 -19.61 -18.00
N GLY A 211 15.09 -19.45 -16.69
CA GLY A 211 13.76 -19.26 -16.10
C GLY A 211 13.04 -17.96 -16.52
N ILE A 212 13.76 -16.90 -16.89
CA ILE A 212 13.15 -15.69 -17.46
C ILE A 212 12.63 -16.01 -18.86
N TRP A 213 13.47 -16.64 -19.69
CA TRP A 213 13.18 -16.92 -21.09
C TRP A 213 12.15 -18.02 -21.28
N ASP A 214 12.14 -19.05 -20.43
CA ASP A 214 11.05 -20.06 -20.39
C ASP A 214 9.69 -19.36 -20.28
N ARG A 215 9.57 -18.40 -19.35
CA ARG A 215 8.33 -17.64 -19.14
C ARG A 215 8.00 -16.73 -20.33
N LEU A 216 8.96 -15.94 -20.80
CA LEU A 216 8.72 -14.98 -21.90
C LEU A 216 8.36 -15.71 -23.21
N ILE A 217 9.07 -16.79 -23.54
CA ILE A 217 8.82 -17.60 -24.72
C ILE A 217 7.47 -18.32 -24.61
N SER A 218 7.11 -18.85 -23.43
CA SER A 218 5.78 -19.46 -23.22
C SER A 218 4.66 -18.46 -23.48
N ILE A 219 4.72 -17.27 -22.86
CA ILE A 219 3.73 -16.21 -23.08
C ILE A 219 3.67 -15.83 -24.57
N ALA A 220 4.82 -15.76 -25.25
CA ALA A 220 4.86 -15.42 -26.66
C ALA A 220 4.14 -16.47 -27.52
N LYS A 221 4.39 -17.77 -27.27
CA LYS A 221 3.74 -18.88 -28.00
C LYS A 221 2.22 -18.85 -27.90
N ASP A 222 1.71 -18.50 -26.72
CA ASP A 222 0.28 -18.48 -26.40
C ASP A 222 -0.43 -17.18 -26.81
N SER A 223 0.29 -16.22 -27.40
CA SER A 223 -0.23 -14.89 -27.76
C SER A 223 -0.22 -14.67 -29.28
N PRO A 224 -0.87 -13.63 -29.81
CA PRO A 224 -0.77 -13.25 -31.23
C PRO A 224 0.54 -12.52 -31.58
N GLY A 225 1.32 -12.07 -30.58
CA GLY A 225 2.54 -11.30 -30.78
C GLY A 225 3.73 -12.13 -31.26
N THR A 226 4.79 -11.45 -31.68
CA THR A 226 6.07 -12.08 -32.04
C THR A 226 7.17 -11.59 -31.12
N ILE A 227 7.94 -12.49 -30.53
CA ILE A 227 9.11 -12.12 -29.73
C ILE A 227 10.41 -12.34 -30.54
N THR A 228 11.32 -11.37 -30.47
CA THR A 228 12.67 -11.40 -31.03
C THR A 228 13.67 -11.13 -29.92
N PHE A 229 14.76 -11.89 -29.80
CA PHE A 229 15.69 -11.76 -28.68
C PHE A 229 17.12 -12.16 -29.07
N PRO A 230 18.15 -11.62 -28.39
CA PRO A 230 19.53 -12.01 -28.61
C PRO A 230 19.79 -13.43 -28.06
N MET A 231 20.65 -14.17 -28.75
CA MET A 231 21.11 -15.50 -28.38
C MET A 231 22.63 -15.58 -28.41
N SER A 232 23.23 -16.35 -27.50
CA SER A 232 24.67 -16.57 -27.41
C SER A 232 25.27 -17.36 -28.57
N ARG A 233 24.45 -18.18 -29.25
CA ARG A 233 24.80 -18.91 -30.48
C ARG A 233 23.57 -19.11 -31.35
N ALA A 234 23.75 -19.31 -32.65
CA ALA A 234 22.66 -19.70 -33.54
C ALA A 234 22.12 -21.09 -33.17
N SER A 235 20.79 -21.24 -33.16
CA SER A 235 20.13 -22.53 -33.13
C SER A 235 18.79 -22.41 -33.88
N THR A 236 18.38 -23.48 -34.54
CA THR A 236 17.05 -23.61 -35.16
C THR A 236 16.07 -24.39 -34.29
N LYS A 237 16.55 -24.97 -33.18
CA LYS A 237 15.73 -25.79 -32.28
C LYS A 237 15.16 -24.91 -31.17
N GLU A 238 13.85 -24.64 -31.23
CA GLU A 238 13.18 -23.81 -30.21
C GLU A 238 13.33 -24.33 -28.78
N SER A 239 13.52 -25.65 -28.60
CA SER A 239 13.76 -26.26 -27.29
C SER A 239 15.04 -25.75 -26.61
N GLU A 240 16.01 -25.25 -27.38
CA GLU A 240 17.27 -24.69 -26.88
C GLU A 240 17.19 -23.18 -26.65
N PHE A 241 16.15 -22.50 -27.14
CA PHE A 241 16.11 -21.04 -27.16
C PHE A 241 16.19 -20.44 -25.76
N ALA A 242 15.45 -20.98 -24.79
CA ALA A 242 15.46 -20.44 -23.44
C ALA A 242 16.84 -20.53 -22.75
N GLU A 243 17.65 -21.54 -23.10
CA GLU A 243 19.00 -21.71 -22.56
C GLU A 243 20.00 -20.74 -23.20
N LEU A 244 19.82 -20.45 -24.49
CA LEU A 244 20.74 -19.61 -25.27
C LEU A 244 20.37 -18.13 -25.27
N ALA A 245 19.14 -17.78 -24.88
CA ALA A 245 18.62 -16.42 -24.94
C ALA A 245 19.18 -15.51 -23.83
N GLY A 246 19.31 -14.24 -24.19
CA GLY A 246 19.54 -13.13 -23.27
C GLY A 246 20.88 -12.43 -23.43
N CYS A 247 21.01 -11.35 -22.67
CA CYS A 247 22.13 -10.44 -22.68
C CYS A 247 22.26 -9.73 -21.33
N ASP A 248 23.45 -9.28 -20.98
CA ASP A 248 23.68 -8.46 -19.78
C ASP A 248 23.84 -6.99 -20.19
N LEU A 249 22.88 -6.14 -19.80
CA LEU A 249 22.87 -4.73 -20.14
C LEU A 249 24.10 -3.97 -19.69
N LEU A 250 24.71 -4.36 -18.57
CA LEU A 250 25.89 -3.69 -18.03
C LEU A 250 27.14 -4.18 -18.75
N ALA A 251 27.30 -5.50 -18.85
CA ALA A 251 28.51 -6.09 -19.41
C ALA A 251 28.57 -5.95 -20.94
N GLN A 252 27.43 -5.92 -21.64
CA GLN A 252 27.33 -5.99 -23.10
C GLN A 252 26.66 -4.75 -23.72
N THR A 253 26.77 -3.57 -23.08
CA THR A 253 26.09 -2.34 -23.54
C THR A 253 26.39 -1.99 -25.01
N PRO A 254 27.67 -1.93 -25.45
CA PRO A 254 27.99 -1.63 -26.84
C PRO A 254 27.47 -2.69 -27.83
N GLU A 255 27.54 -3.96 -27.45
CA GLU A 255 27.15 -5.07 -28.32
C GLU A 255 25.63 -5.15 -28.48
N ILE A 256 24.86 -4.88 -27.41
CA ILE A 256 23.39 -4.76 -27.48
C ILE A 256 23.01 -3.61 -28.40
N ARG A 257 23.69 -2.46 -28.29
CA ARG A 257 23.49 -1.33 -29.21
C ARG A 257 23.74 -1.74 -30.65
N ASN A 258 24.83 -2.43 -30.94
CA ASN A 258 25.17 -2.87 -32.30
C ASN A 258 24.07 -3.79 -32.86
N TRP A 259 23.65 -4.79 -32.08
CA TRP A 259 22.58 -5.70 -32.48
C TRP A 259 21.24 -4.98 -32.72
N LEU A 260 20.90 -4.00 -31.87
CA LEU A 260 19.71 -3.18 -32.02
C LEU A 260 19.77 -2.22 -33.22
N LEU A 261 20.93 -1.92 -33.81
CA LEU A 261 21.00 -1.14 -35.05
C LEU A 261 20.53 -1.96 -36.25
N ASP A 262 20.76 -3.28 -36.23
CA ASP A 262 20.49 -4.19 -37.34
C ASP A 262 19.15 -4.92 -37.21
N VAL A 263 18.60 -5.04 -36.00
CA VAL A 263 17.32 -5.73 -35.79
C VAL A 263 16.16 -4.96 -36.43
N ARG A 264 15.25 -5.67 -37.13
CA ARG A 264 14.03 -5.12 -37.74
C ARG A 264 14.32 -3.87 -38.61
N PRO A 265 15.17 -3.97 -39.65
CA PRO A 265 15.61 -2.81 -40.42
C PRO A 265 14.43 -2.12 -41.12
N GLY A 266 14.44 -0.79 -41.16
CA GLY A 266 13.38 0.03 -41.79
C GLY A 266 12.13 0.24 -40.91
N GLU A 267 11.94 -0.55 -39.86
CA GLU A 267 10.86 -0.36 -38.90
C GLU A 267 11.22 0.69 -37.83
N ARG A 268 10.22 1.46 -37.38
CA ARG A 268 10.34 2.33 -36.21
C ARG A 268 10.44 1.46 -34.95
N LEU A 269 11.48 1.67 -34.15
CA LEU A 269 11.58 1.05 -32.82
C LEU A 269 10.99 1.98 -31.76
N LEU A 270 10.10 1.46 -30.91
CA LEU A 270 9.80 2.03 -29.60
C LEU A 270 10.71 1.39 -28.55
N VAL A 271 11.62 2.14 -27.95
CA VAL A 271 12.51 1.63 -26.89
C VAL A 271 11.90 1.90 -25.52
N GLY A 272 11.33 0.87 -24.91
CA GLY A 272 10.81 0.85 -23.55
C GLY A 272 11.88 0.47 -22.53
N ALA A 273 12.34 1.46 -21.75
CA ALA A 273 13.41 1.29 -20.77
C ALA A 273 12.84 0.98 -19.37
N TYR A 274 12.61 -0.31 -19.10
CA TYR A 274 11.93 -0.81 -17.89
C TYR A 274 12.84 -1.58 -16.93
N ALA A 275 14.14 -1.70 -17.24
CA ALA A 275 15.11 -2.36 -16.37
C ALA A 275 15.30 -1.55 -15.08
N TYR A 276 15.25 -2.25 -13.95
CA TYR A 276 15.37 -1.69 -12.61
C TYR A 276 16.24 -2.60 -11.74
N LEU A 277 17.13 -1.99 -10.95
CA LEU A 277 17.99 -2.66 -9.98
C LEU A 277 18.08 -1.78 -8.73
N ASP A 278 18.53 -2.33 -7.60
CA ASP A 278 18.62 -1.57 -6.35
C ASP A 278 19.95 -0.79 -6.24
N GLY A 279 19.86 0.42 -5.65
CA GLY A 279 21.02 1.20 -5.24
C GLY A 279 21.93 1.64 -6.42
N PRO A 280 23.27 1.52 -6.29
CA PRO A 280 24.22 1.90 -7.35
C PRO A 280 23.97 1.21 -8.70
N LEU A 281 23.47 -0.03 -8.69
CA LEU A 281 23.22 -0.78 -9.92
C LEU A 281 22.14 -0.10 -10.77
N PHE A 282 21.19 0.63 -10.16
CA PHE A 282 20.17 1.33 -10.91
C PHE A 282 20.76 2.42 -11.81
N VAL A 283 21.69 3.21 -11.26
CA VAL A 283 22.36 4.27 -12.03
C VAL A 283 23.15 3.65 -13.18
N ARG A 284 23.87 2.55 -12.91
CA ARG A 284 24.65 1.84 -13.94
C ARG A 284 23.78 1.36 -15.08
N VAL A 285 22.64 0.71 -14.78
CA VAL A 285 21.73 0.22 -15.84
C VAL A 285 21.00 1.37 -16.53
N SER A 286 20.64 2.45 -15.84
CA SER A 286 20.07 3.65 -16.46
C SER A 286 21.04 4.32 -17.44
N VAL A 287 22.33 4.42 -17.10
CA VAL A 287 23.36 4.94 -18.00
C VAL A 287 23.55 4.02 -19.21
N ALA A 288 23.55 2.70 -19.01
CA ALA A 288 23.62 1.74 -20.12
C ALA A 288 22.43 1.87 -21.08
N MET A 289 21.20 1.92 -20.56
CA MET A 289 19.99 2.12 -21.35
C MET A 289 20.03 3.45 -22.10
N ASP A 290 20.46 4.52 -21.44
CA ASP A 290 20.53 5.85 -22.03
C ASP A 290 21.55 5.93 -23.17
N ALA A 291 22.72 5.32 -23.00
CA ALA A 291 23.76 5.28 -24.03
C ALA A 291 23.31 4.48 -25.27
N ILE A 292 22.57 3.39 -25.07
CA ILE A 292 21.94 2.62 -26.16
C ILE A 292 20.91 3.51 -26.88
N ILE A 293 20.01 4.16 -26.14
CA ILE A 293 18.96 5.03 -26.71
C ILE A 293 19.57 6.17 -27.52
N GLU A 294 20.56 6.88 -26.98
CA GLU A 294 21.25 7.96 -27.68
C GLU A 294 21.91 7.48 -28.97
N SER A 295 22.56 6.32 -28.92
CA SER A 295 23.18 5.72 -30.11
C SER A 295 22.14 5.34 -31.16
N LEU A 296 20.97 4.82 -30.75
CA LEU A 296 19.90 4.49 -31.69
C LEU A 296 19.25 5.73 -32.31
N MET A 297 19.08 6.80 -31.53
CA MET A 297 18.57 8.09 -32.03
C MET A 297 19.48 8.68 -33.12
N THR A 298 20.79 8.50 -32.98
CA THR A 298 21.80 9.14 -33.83
C THR A 298 22.24 8.27 -35.01
N LEU A 299 22.35 6.95 -34.82
CA LEU A 299 22.98 6.04 -35.78
C LEU A 299 21.99 5.16 -36.54
N ARG A 300 20.78 4.91 -36.01
CA ARG A 300 19.84 4.00 -36.65
C ARG A 300 19.26 4.63 -37.91
N LYS A 301 19.32 3.90 -39.02
CA LYS A 301 18.72 4.31 -40.30
C LYS A 301 17.22 4.00 -40.29
N GLY A 302 16.42 4.88 -40.90
CA GLY A 302 14.97 4.72 -41.02
C GLY A 302 14.18 5.76 -40.22
N PRO A 303 12.92 5.47 -39.83
CA PRO A 303 12.10 6.37 -39.04
C PRO A 303 12.74 6.70 -37.69
N LYS A 304 12.52 7.93 -37.19
CA LYS A 304 12.93 8.30 -35.82
C LYS A 304 12.36 7.31 -34.81
N ILE A 305 13.21 6.85 -33.89
CA ILE A 305 12.77 5.97 -32.80
C ILE A 305 11.78 6.69 -31.89
N ALA A 306 10.98 5.92 -31.18
CA ALA A 306 10.18 6.37 -30.05
C ALA A 306 10.81 5.84 -28.74
N ILE A 307 10.52 6.48 -27.62
CA ILE A 307 11.06 6.12 -26.30
C ILE A 307 9.91 6.00 -25.29
N ALA A 308 9.97 5.01 -24.41
CA ALA A 308 9.03 4.87 -23.31
C ALA A 308 9.71 4.64 -21.95
N TYR A 309 9.21 5.33 -20.92
CA TYR A 309 9.62 5.17 -19.52
C TYR A 309 8.40 5.08 -18.60
N LEU A 310 8.56 4.40 -17.46
CA LEU A 310 7.66 4.57 -16.31
C LEU A 310 8.28 5.54 -15.30
N CYS A 311 7.70 6.73 -15.23
CA CYS A 311 8.11 7.75 -14.28
C CYS A 311 7.63 7.37 -12.87
N THR A 312 8.50 7.60 -11.87
CA THR A 312 8.18 7.30 -10.47
C THR A 312 7.24 8.36 -9.91
N PRO A 313 6.27 8.03 -9.04
CA PRO A 313 5.44 9.02 -8.37
C PRO A 313 6.20 9.76 -7.24
N THR A 314 7.44 9.33 -6.94
CA THR A 314 8.26 9.82 -5.82
C THR A 314 9.42 10.75 -6.25
N ASP A 315 9.21 11.55 -7.30
CA ASP A 315 10.14 12.60 -7.78
C ASP A 315 9.47 13.98 -7.59
N ALA A 316 10.20 15.05 -7.87
CA ALA A 316 9.62 16.37 -8.10
C ALA A 316 9.07 16.47 -9.54
N HIS A 317 7.80 16.82 -9.68
CA HIS A 317 7.10 16.87 -10.97
C HIS A 317 6.38 18.19 -11.16
N VAL A 318 6.31 18.66 -12.41
CA VAL A 318 5.34 19.69 -12.80
C VAL A 318 3.96 19.07 -12.73
N SER A 319 3.04 19.70 -12.00
CA SER A 319 1.68 19.24 -11.79
C SER A 319 0.65 20.27 -12.30
N SER A 320 -0.61 19.87 -12.38
CA SER A 320 -1.67 20.75 -12.83
C SER A 320 -2.08 21.74 -11.74
N ALA A 321 -2.58 22.92 -12.15
CA ALA A 321 -3.20 23.88 -11.23
C ALA A 321 -4.35 23.26 -10.43
N ALA A 322 -5.11 22.35 -11.06
CA ALA A 322 -6.17 21.60 -10.41
C ALA A 322 -5.64 20.67 -9.30
N ALA A 323 -4.48 20.03 -9.50
CA ALA A 323 -3.86 19.20 -8.49
C ALA A 323 -3.47 20.00 -7.26
N HIS A 324 -2.83 21.15 -7.48
CA HIS A 324 -2.45 22.10 -6.43
C HIS A 324 -3.67 22.64 -5.64
N ALA A 325 -4.73 23.04 -6.35
CA ALA A 325 -5.95 23.54 -5.73
C ALA A 325 -6.63 22.46 -4.87
N GLN A 326 -6.68 21.21 -5.35
CA GLN A 326 -7.25 20.10 -4.59
C GLN A 326 -6.40 19.78 -3.35
N ALA A 327 -5.08 19.71 -3.45
CA ALA A 327 -4.21 19.49 -2.30
C ALA A 327 -4.45 20.54 -1.19
N SER A 328 -4.62 21.81 -1.58
CA SER A 328 -4.95 22.90 -0.64
C SER A 328 -6.33 22.71 0.01
N ASN A 329 -7.31 22.19 -0.73
CA ASN A 329 -8.65 21.89 -0.20
C ASN A 329 -8.64 20.69 0.75
N GLU A 330 -7.92 19.62 0.41
CA GLU A 330 -7.75 18.44 1.25
C GLU A 330 -7.08 18.80 2.58
N ALA A 331 -6.12 19.73 2.58
CA ALA A 331 -5.50 20.22 3.82
C ALA A 331 -6.51 20.89 4.77
N ARG A 332 -7.52 21.60 4.24
CA ARG A 332 -8.59 22.21 5.03
C ARG A 332 -9.54 21.13 5.60
N LYS A 333 -9.88 20.15 4.77
CA LYS A 333 -10.77 19.02 5.08
C LYS A 333 -10.11 17.91 5.91
N ALA A 334 -8.80 17.97 6.12
CA ALA A 334 -8.05 16.94 6.81
C ALA A 334 -8.69 16.57 8.18
N PRO A 335 -8.90 15.27 8.45
CA PRO A 335 -9.43 14.79 9.71
C PRO A 335 -8.68 15.29 10.95
N MET A 336 -9.40 15.42 12.07
CA MET A 336 -8.84 15.91 13.33
C MET A 336 -7.61 15.12 13.81
N TRP A 337 -7.59 13.81 13.60
CA TRP A 337 -6.44 12.98 14.01
C TRP A 337 -5.16 13.32 13.22
N GLN A 338 -5.27 13.72 11.94
CA GLN A 338 -4.11 14.15 11.13
C GLN A 338 -3.60 15.50 11.62
N LYS A 339 -4.51 16.43 11.91
CA LYS A 339 -4.17 17.73 12.49
C LYS A 339 -3.48 17.56 13.86
N LEU A 340 -4.01 16.69 14.70
CA LEU A 340 -3.44 16.37 16.02
C LEU A 340 -2.08 15.67 15.91
N TYR A 341 -1.95 14.67 15.02
CA TYR A 341 -0.66 14.04 14.74
C TYR A 341 0.38 15.08 14.29
N GLY A 342 0.00 15.95 13.34
CA GLY A 342 0.87 17.02 12.86
C GLY A 342 1.30 17.99 13.97
N ALA A 343 0.42 18.30 14.93
CA ALA A 343 0.76 19.14 16.08
C ALA A 343 1.71 18.44 17.06
N ILE A 344 1.38 17.22 17.48
CA ILE A 344 2.16 16.46 18.47
C ILE A 344 3.53 16.05 17.89
N ALA A 345 3.53 15.42 16.71
CA ALA A 345 4.77 14.99 16.06
C ALA A 345 5.65 16.19 15.69
N GLY A 346 5.04 17.32 15.31
CA GLY A 346 5.75 18.57 15.03
C GLY A 346 6.46 19.16 16.24
N MET A 347 5.88 19.06 17.45
CA MET A 347 6.53 19.47 18.69
C MET A 347 7.71 18.57 19.06
N ALA A 348 7.56 17.24 18.90
CA ALA A 348 8.61 16.28 19.25
C ALA A 348 9.77 16.27 18.24
N CYS A 349 9.46 16.40 16.94
CA CYS A 349 10.45 16.43 15.88
C CYS A 349 9.92 17.21 14.66
N PRO A 350 10.35 18.47 14.44
CA PRO A 350 9.86 19.31 13.34
C PRO A 350 9.99 18.68 11.95
N LYS A 351 11.02 17.84 11.74
CA LYS A 351 11.26 17.10 10.49
C LYS A 351 10.23 15.98 10.22
N ARG A 352 9.44 15.58 11.22
CA ARG A 352 8.42 14.52 11.13
C ARG A 352 6.99 15.07 11.10
N ARG A 353 6.82 16.38 10.93
CA ARG A 353 5.52 17.00 10.77
C ARG A 353 4.91 16.60 9.42
N LEU A 354 3.58 16.49 9.38
CA LEU A 354 2.80 16.40 8.14
C LEU A 354 2.96 17.70 7.33
N ALA A 355 3.97 17.73 6.47
CA ALA A 355 4.29 18.88 5.63
C ALA A 355 3.24 19.04 4.52
N SER A 356 2.79 20.28 4.28
CA SER A 356 1.83 20.60 3.22
C SER A 356 2.39 20.26 1.84
N ASN A 357 1.54 19.68 0.99
CA ASN A 357 1.84 19.45 -0.43
C ASN A 357 1.62 20.71 -1.28
N SER A 358 0.79 21.64 -0.79
CA SER A 358 0.54 22.93 -1.45
C SER A 358 1.76 23.85 -1.34
N ARG A 359 2.23 24.35 -2.48
CA ARG A 359 3.39 25.25 -2.65
C ARG A 359 3.06 26.42 -3.56
N LYS A 360 3.75 27.55 -3.40
CA LYS A 360 3.61 28.68 -4.34
C LYS A 360 4.00 28.23 -5.77
N PRO A 361 3.30 28.73 -6.80
CA PRO A 361 3.68 28.46 -8.18
C PRO A 361 5.07 29.01 -8.48
N VAL A 362 5.76 28.36 -9.41
CA VAL A 362 6.98 28.86 -10.02
C VAL A 362 6.57 29.77 -11.18
N VAL A 363 6.89 31.05 -11.07
CA VAL A 363 6.67 32.01 -12.15
C VAL A 363 7.85 31.91 -13.12
N ALA A 364 7.59 31.55 -14.36
CA ALA A 364 8.56 31.52 -15.45
C ALA A 364 9.00 32.93 -15.88
N ASP A 365 10.04 33.03 -16.69
CA ASP A 365 10.61 34.31 -17.11
C ASP A 365 9.63 35.10 -18.02
N ASP A 366 8.71 34.40 -18.68
CA ASP A 366 7.62 34.96 -19.48
C ASP A 366 6.35 35.30 -18.66
N GLY A 367 6.38 35.10 -17.34
CA GLY A 367 5.24 35.30 -16.44
C GLY A 367 4.29 34.10 -16.30
N THR A 368 4.49 33.02 -17.04
CA THR A 368 3.66 31.80 -16.92
C THR A 368 3.85 31.14 -15.56
N GLU A 369 2.75 30.74 -14.91
CA GLU A 369 2.80 30.00 -13.65
C GLU A 369 2.83 28.49 -13.86
N TYR A 370 3.83 27.83 -13.29
CA TYR A 370 3.95 26.37 -13.22
C TYR A 370 3.78 25.88 -11.77
N PHE A 371 3.00 24.82 -11.57
CA PHE A 371 2.85 24.19 -10.26
C PHE A 371 3.79 22.99 -10.17
N VAL A 372 4.50 22.87 -9.04
CA VAL A 372 5.47 21.78 -8.82
C VAL A 372 5.14 21.04 -7.54
N THR A 373 4.93 19.74 -7.66
CA THR A 373 4.73 18.83 -6.55
C THR A 373 6.06 18.21 -6.14
N ASP A 374 6.41 18.31 -4.85
CA ASP A 374 7.58 17.65 -4.27
C ASP A 374 7.16 16.34 -3.61
N ALA A 375 7.26 15.24 -4.35
CA ALA A 375 7.03 13.88 -3.85
C ALA A 375 8.35 13.13 -3.58
N THR A 376 9.48 13.83 -3.50
CA THR A 376 10.80 13.24 -3.32
C THR A 376 10.90 12.50 -1.98
N VAL A 377 11.21 11.20 -2.02
CA VAL A 377 11.40 10.36 -0.82
C VAL A 377 12.89 10.18 -0.56
N VAL A 378 13.38 10.75 0.56
CA VAL A 378 14.81 10.74 0.92
C VAL A 378 15.32 9.32 1.18
N GLU A 379 14.45 8.45 1.69
CA GLU A 379 14.75 7.07 2.04
C GLU A 379 15.07 6.20 0.81
N GLN A 380 14.60 6.56 -0.38
CA GLN A 380 14.97 5.90 -1.64
C GLN A 380 16.44 6.15 -2.01
N GLY A 381 17.01 7.25 -1.50
CA GLY A 381 18.41 7.60 -1.64
C GLY A 381 18.78 8.28 -2.97
N PRO A 382 19.99 8.88 -3.02
CA PRO A 382 20.41 9.71 -4.14
C PRO A 382 20.59 8.92 -5.45
N ASN A 383 20.98 7.64 -5.38
CA ASN A 383 21.18 6.82 -6.58
C ASN A 383 19.86 6.51 -7.29
N TYR A 384 18.78 6.26 -6.53
CA TYR A 384 17.46 6.04 -7.10
C TYR A 384 16.97 7.27 -7.86
N ILE A 385 17.06 8.46 -7.23
CA ILE A 385 16.58 9.69 -7.87
C ILE A 385 17.43 10.04 -9.08
N LEU A 386 18.76 9.90 -9.04
CA LEU A 386 19.62 10.17 -10.20
C LEU A 386 19.28 9.27 -11.38
N ALA A 387 19.06 7.98 -11.13
CA ALA A 387 18.66 7.03 -12.17
C ALA A 387 17.32 7.41 -12.82
N LYS A 388 16.38 8.00 -12.06
CA LYS A 388 15.10 8.52 -12.59
C LYS A 388 15.25 9.88 -13.29
N ARG A 389 16.10 10.77 -12.78
CA ARG A 389 16.40 12.05 -13.43
C ARG A 389 17.09 11.85 -14.78
N LEU A 390 17.96 10.86 -14.92
CA LEU A 390 18.53 10.45 -16.22
C LEU A 390 17.43 10.14 -17.26
N GLN A 391 16.39 9.39 -16.87
CA GLN A 391 15.26 9.06 -17.75
C GLN A 391 14.49 10.34 -18.14
N HIS A 392 14.27 11.26 -17.20
CA HIS A 392 13.61 12.54 -17.48
C HIS A 392 14.44 13.45 -18.40
N TRP A 393 15.75 13.55 -18.17
CA TRP A 393 16.64 14.34 -19.00
C TRP A 393 16.64 13.81 -20.44
N ARG A 394 16.77 12.49 -20.63
CA ARG A 394 16.69 11.90 -21.97
C ARG A 394 15.35 12.13 -22.63
N ALA A 395 14.26 11.99 -21.88
CA ALA A 395 12.92 12.24 -22.41
C ALA A 395 12.75 13.67 -22.93
N VAL A 396 13.13 14.68 -22.14
CA VAL A 396 13.08 16.09 -22.52
C VAL A 396 13.93 16.35 -23.76
N PHE A 397 15.18 15.87 -23.75
CA PHE A 397 16.11 16.12 -24.84
C PHE A 397 15.74 15.37 -26.13
N ALA A 398 15.32 14.10 -26.04
CA ALA A 398 14.90 13.34 -27.22
C ALA A 398 13.64 13.92 -27.87
N ARG A 399 12.71 14.40 -27.04
CA ARG A 399 11.51 15.08 -27.53
C ARG A 399 11.86 16.35 -28.31
N SER A 400 12.78 17.17 -27.82
CA SER A 400 13.21 18.39 -28.54
C SER A 400 13.92 18.08 -29.86
N GLN A 401 14.50 16.89 -29.99
CA GLN A 401 15.03 16.35 -31.24
C GLN A 401 13.96 15.72 -32.15
N GLY A 402 12.68 15.86 -31.81
CA GLY A 402 11.54 15.40 -32.60
C GLY A 402 11.29 13.89 -32.52
N HIS A 403 11.68 13.23 -31.44
CA HIS A 403 11.29 11.84 -31.16
C HIS A 403 9.99 11.78 -30.37
N LEU A 404 9.20 10.72 -30.58
CA LEU A 404 8.04 10.42 -29.72
C LEU A 404 8.53 9.90 -28.37
N VAL A 405 7.99 10.46 -27.28
CA VAL A 405 8.43 10.13 -25.92
C VAL A 405 7.23 9.90 -25.01
N SER A 406 7.00 8.66 -24.60
CA SER A 406 5.97 8.28 -23.62
C SER A 406 6.57 8.18 -22.22
N THR A 407 6.15 9.06 -21.30
CA THR A 407 6.72 9.18 -19.95
C THR A 407 5.62 9.28 -18.89
N ASN A 408 4.74 8.27 -18.86
CA ASN A 408 3.61 8.28 -17.95
C ASN A 408 4.05 8.03 -16.49
N ILE A 409 3.46 8.78 -15.56
CA ILE A 409 3.73 8.64 -14.12
C ILE A 409 2.93 7.45 -13.61
N ALA A 410 3.63 6.43 -13.13
CA ALA A 410 3.01 5.22 -12.58
C ALA A 410 2.61 5.42 -11.11
N PRO A 411 1.51 4.80 -10.63
CA PRO A 411 1.11 4.92 -9.24
C PRO A 411 2.00 4.09 -8.31
N ALA A 412 1.89 4.37 -7.01
CA ALA A 412 2.38 3.45 -5.98
C ALA A 412 1.70 2.09 -6.15
N THR A 413 2.51 1.05 -6.39
CA THR A 413 2.03 -0.27 -6.76
C THR A 413 2.46 -1.29 -5.72
N ALA A 414 1.49 -2.03 -5.17
CA ALA A 414 1.69 -3.11 -4.22
C ALA A 414 2.24 -4.38 -4.90
N THR A 415 3.47 -4.30 -5.41
CA THR A 415 4.16 -5.45 -5.97
C THR A 415 4.60 -6.41 -4.87
N ALA A 416 4.75 -7.69 -5.20
CA ALA A 416 5.23 -8.71 -4.27
C ALA A 416 6.56 -8.33 -3.59
N SER A 417 7.47 -7.66 -4.32
CA SER A 417 8.74 -7.18 -3.77
C SER A 417 8.55 -6.09 -2.72
N VAL A 418 7.63 -5.14 -2.91
CA VAL A 418 7.36 -4.06 -1.96
C VAL A 418 6.61 -4.58 -0.73
N VAL A 419 5.55 -5.37 -0.92
CA VAL A 419 4.73 -5.88 0.19
C VAL A 419 5.42 -6.96 1.03
N SER A 420 6.52 -7.54 0.52
CA SER A 420 7.36 -8.46 1.31
C SER A 420 7.93 -7.79 2.58
N ASN A 421 8.12 -6.46 2.55
CA ASN A 421 8.49 -5.69 3.71
C ASN A 421 7.23 -5.31 4.52
N LYS A 422 7.13 -5.82 5.75
CA LYS A 422 5.97 -5.61 6.65
C LYS A 422 5.67 -4.14 6.92
N LEU A 423 6.69 -3.28 7.02
CA LEU A 423 6.48 -1.85 7.27
C LEU A 423 5.89 -1.16 6.04
N PHE A 424 6.35 -1.50 4.84
CA PHE A 424 5.76 -0.97 3.60
C PHE A 424 4.35 -1.51 3.37
N ALA A 425 4.09 -2.78 3.64
CA ALA A 425 2.74 -3.34 3.59
C ALA A 425 1.79 -2.60 4.53
N LEU A 426 2.20 -2.33 5.78
CA LEU A 426 1.40 -1.54 6.72
C LEU A 426 1.24 -0.09 6.30
N ALA A 427 2.27 0.53 5.73
CA ALA A 427 2.17 1.87 5.18
C ALA A 427 1.12 1.92 4.05
N TYR A 428 1.14 0.95 3.13
CA TYR A 428 0.19 0.88 2.01
C TYR A 428 -1.25 0.66 2.47
N GLU A 429 -1.46 -0.12 3.53
CA GLU A 429 -2.78 -0.27 4.17
C GLU A 429 -3.28 1.04 4.79
N GLY A 430 -2.36 1.89 5.28
CA GLY A 430 -2.72 3.15 5.91
C GLY A 430 -2.76 4.38 4.99
N GLN A 431 -2.13 4.31 3.82
CA GLN A 431 -2.12 5.39 2.84
C GLN A 431 -3.52 5.84 2.39
N PRO A 432 -4.52 4.95 2.21
CA PRO A 432 -5.89 5.35 1.88
C PRO A 432 -6.59 6.26 2.91
N TYR A 433 -6.08 6.35 4.15
CA TYR A 433 -6.58 7.33 5.12
C TYR A 433 -6.12 8.77 4.82
N PHE A 434 -5.21 8.95 3.87
CA PHE A 434 -4.76 10.24 3.36
C PHE A 434 -5.38 10.50 1.98
N THR A 435 -6.63 10.95 1.97
CA THR A 435 -7.37 11.26 0.73
C THR A 435 -6.57 12.22 -0.18
N PRO A 436 -6.55 12.00 -1.52
CA PRO A 436 -7.24 10.94 -2.27
C PRO A 436 -6.35 9.74 -2.63
N ILE A 437 -5.35 9.41 -1.80
CA ILE A 437 -4.36 8.40 -2.16
C ILE A 437 -4.99 7.00 -2.33
N GLU A 438 -4.59 6.32 -3.39
CA GLU A 438 -4.95 4.93 -3.66
C GLU A 438 -3.69 4.15 -4.07
N VAL A 439 -3.48 3.00 -3.45
CA VAL A 439 -2.40 2.06 -3.78
C VAL A 439 -2.96 1.00 -4.70
N PHE A 440 -2.27 0.75 -5.82
CA PHE A 440 -2.76 -0.12 -6.89
C PHE A 440 -2.09 -1.50 -6.87
N GLU A 441 -2.81 -2.51 -7.35
CA GLU A 441 -2.24 -3.84 -7.58
C GLU A 441 -1.41 -3.84 -8.87
N GLY A 442 -0.37 -4.69 -8.91
CA GLY A 442 0.50 -4.84 -10.09
C GLY A 442 -0.25 -5.01 -11.42
N PRO A 443 -1.22 -5.94 -11.52
CA PRO A 443 -2.00 -6.12 -12.74
C PRO A 443 -2.78 -4.88 -13.17
N THR A 444 -3.36 -4.12 -12.23
CA THR A 444 -4.04 -2.86 -12.53
C THR A 444 -3.07 -1.85 -13.12
N SER A 445 -1.96 -1.60 -12.42
CA SER A 445 -0.93 -0.66 -12.86
C SER A 445 -0.38 -1.03 -14.24
N ASN A 446 -0.12 -2.31 -14.49
CA ASN A 446 0.37 -2.78 -15.79
C ASN A 446 -0.63 -2.50 -16.92
N ALA A 447 -1.92 -2.80 -16.70
CA ALA A 447 -2.96 -2.58 -17.69
C ALA A 447 -3.14 -1.09 -18.02
N VAL A 448 -3.20 -0.22 -17.01
CA VAL A 448 -3.39 1.22 -17.25
C VAL A 448 -2.13 1.89 -17.84
N MET A 449 -0.93 1.46 -17.45
CA MET A 449 0.31 1.99 -18.04
C MET A 449 0.49 1.56 -19.49
N ALA A 450 0.12 0.32 -19.83
CA ALA A 450 0.10 -0.14 -21.21
C ALA A 450 -0.95 0.64 -22.04
N ALA A 451 -2.13 0.91 -21.49
CA ALA A 451 -3.15 1.71 -22.15
C ALA A 451 -2.68 3.15 -22.42
N LEU A 452 -2.00 3.79 -21.47
CA LEU A 452 -1.44 5.12 -21.69
C LEU A 452 -0.36 5.11 -22.77
N LEU A 453 0.49 4.08 -22.81
CA LEU A 453 1.45 3.90 -23.89
C LEU A 453 0.74 3.76 -25.26
N VAL A 454 -0.35 2.98 -25.33
CA VAL A 454 -1.16 2.86 -26.56
C VAL A 454 -1.73 4.22 -26.98
N ASN A 455 -2.30 4.99 -26.04
CA ASN A 455 -2.76 6.34 -26.34
C ASN A 455 -1.61 7.20 -26.88
N ASP A 456 -0.43 7.17 -26.27
CA ASP A 456 0.72 7.97 -26.69
C ASP A 456 1.21 7.62 -28.10
N LEU A 457 1.09 6.35 -28.50
CA LEU A 457 1.47 5.89 -29.84
C LEU A 457 0.43 6.22 -30.92
N ARG A 458 -0.86 6.25 -30.55
CA ARG A 458 -1.98 6.36 -31.50
C ARG A 458 -2.59 7.74 -31.58
N ASN A 459 -2.53 8.52 -30.51
CA ASN A 459 -3.19 9.81 -30.41
C ASN A 459 -2.25 10.96 -30.85
N PRO A 460 -2.52 11.62 -31.98
CA PRO A 460 -1.68 12.73 -32.46
C PRO A 460 -1.68 13.93 -31.51
N LEU A 461 -2.67 14.06 -30.61
CA LEU A 461 -2.78 15.12 -29.60
C LEU A 461 -2.08 14.77 -28.28
N SER A 462 -1.49 13.57 -28.14
CA SER A 462 -0.74 13.23 -26.93
C SER A 462 0.47 14.16 -26.75
N VAL A 463 0.80 14.51 -25.49
CA VAL A 463 2.08 15.17 -25.15
C VAL A 463 3.30 14.38 -25.58
N ALA A 464 3.15 13.07 -25.82
CA ALA A 464 4.23 12.24 -26.33
C ALA A 464 4.63 12.57 -27.77
N ASN A 465 3.70 13.08 -28.59
CA ASN A 465 3.95 13.40 -29.99
C ASN A 465 4.76 14.71 -30.13
N PRO A 466 5.98 14.72 -30.69
CA PRO A 466 6.85 15.91 -30.79
C PRO A 466 6.23 17.11 -31.49
N ASP A 467 5.27 16.88 -32.40
CA ASP A 467 4.61 17.94 -33.14
C ASP A 467 3.67 18.78 -32.27
N ARG A 468 3.25 18.25 -31.11
CA ARG A 468 2.49 19.01 -30.12
C ARG A 468 3.40 19.98 -29.37
N LYS A 469 3.31 21.27 -29.69
CA LYS A 469 4.06 22.31 -28.98
C LYS A 469 3.69 22.36 -27.50
N LEU A 470 4.71 22.35 -26.64
CA LEU A 470 4.59 22.55 -25.20
C LEU A 470 5.01 23.99 -24.88
N ARG A 471 4.47 24.57 -23.80
CA ARG A 471 4.89 25.90 -23.32
C ARG A 471 6.26 25.84 -22.66
N ASN A 472 6.53 24.74 -21.97
CA ASN A 472 7.83 24.38 -21.43
C ASN A 472 8.03 22.85 -21.58
N PRO A 473 9.24 22.35 -21.87
CA PRO A 473 9.47 20.92 -22.01
C PRO A 473 9.06 20.07 -20.79
N MET A 474 9.03 20.66 -19.60
CA MET A 474 8.63 19.98 -18.37
C MET A 474 7.13 19.62 -18.32
N GLU A 475 6.28 20.19 -19.19
CA GLU A 475 4.87 19.78 -19.33
C GLU A 475 4.72 18.35 -19.84
N LEU A 476 5.79 17.77 -20.43
CA LEU A 476 5.83 16.35 -20.80
C LEU A 476 5.50 15.42 -19.61
N PHE A 477 5.76 15.87 -18.39
CA PHE A 477 5.53 15.09 -17.17
C PHE A 477 4.25 15.48 -16.42
N SER A 478 3.50 16.49 -16.87
CA SER A 478 2.32 16.98 -16.13
C SER A 478 1.01 16.34 -16.60
N GLU A 479 0.94 15.94 -17.87
CA GLU A 479 -0.22 15.25 -18.43
C GLU A 479 -0.09 13.72 -18.32
N ASN A 480 -1.22 13.02 -18.47
CA ASN A 480 -1.31 11.55 -18.40
C ASN A 480 -0.69 10.92 -17.14
N SER A 481 -0.63 11.69 -16.05
CA SER A 481 -0.08 11.26 -14.78
C SER A 481 -1.06 10.41 -13.98
N PHE A 482 -0.74 9.13 -13.80
CA PHE A 482 -1.49 8.20 -12.93
C PHE A 482 -0.82 8.16 -11.56
N HIS A 483 -0.80 9.31 -10.87
CA HIS A 483 -0.02 9.48 -9.63
C HIS A 483 -0.68 8.88 -8.36
N GLY A 484 -1.81 8.18 -8.49
CA GLY A 484 -2.49 7.50 -7.36
C GLY A 484 -2.90 8.44 -6.23
N GLY A 485 -3.27 9.69 -6.54
CA GLY A 485 -3.66 10.72 -5.58
C GLY A 485 -2.53 11.46 -4.87
N ALA A 486 -1.27 11.04 -5.08
CA ALA A 486 -0.11 11.63 -4.39
C ALA A 486 0.02 13.15 -4.60
N TRP A 487 -0.27 13.66 -5.80
CA TRP A 487 -0.15 15.09 -6.10
C TRP A 487 -1.30 15.93 -5.53
N ARG A 488 -2.44 15.30 -5.27
CA ARG A 488 -3.69 15.92 -4.82
C ARG A 488 -3.92 15.77 -3.32
N CYS A 489 -3.05 15.01 -2.63
CA CYS A 489 -3.08 14.86 -1.20
C CYS A 489 -2.70 16.16 -0.48
N ALA A 490 -3.28 16.38 0.70
CA ALA A 490 -2.97 17.50 1.58
C ALA A 490 -1.48 17.60 1.95
N TYR A 491 -0.82 16.44 2.08
CA TYR A 491 0.53 16.34 2.63
C TYR A 491 1.50 15.75 1.63
N LYS A 492 2.77 16.14 1.74
CA LYS A 492 3.85 15.59 0.94
C LYS A 492 3.92 14.07 1.11
N TYR A 493 4.21 13.37 0.01
CA TYR A 493 4.27 11.91 0.00
C TYR A 493 5.33 11.35 0.98
N ASN A 494 6.44 12.06 1.18
CA ASN A 494 7.46 11.69 2.16
C ASN A 494 7.05 11.93 3.63
N ALA A 495 6.09 12.81 3.89
CA ALA A 495 5.64 13.14 5.23
C ALA A 495 4.60 12.14 5.78
N ILE A 496 3.92 11.41 4.89
CA ILE A 496 2.85 10.49 5.28
C ILE A 496 3.32 9.08 5.60
N GLY A 497 4.59 8.71 5.34
CA GLY A 497 5.07 7.32 5.49
C GLY A 497 4.84 6.73 6.89
N LEU A 498 5.42 7.34 7.93
CA LEU A 498 5.24 6.91 9.32
C LEU A 498 3.78 6.98 9.81
N PRO A 499 3.03 8.08 9.62
CA PRO A 499 1.65 8.11 10.06
C PRO A 499 0.75 7.17 9.25
N SER A 500 1.10 6.81 8.02
CA SER A 500 0.43 5.73 7.28
C SER A 500 0.68 4.38 7.93
N ILE A 501 1.89 4.09 8.41
CA ILE A 501 2.12 2.84 9.19
C ILE A 501 1.23 2.83 10.44
N ALA A 502 1.16 3.94 11.17
CA ALA A 502 0.31 4.04 12.35
C ALA A 502 -1.19 3.87 12.00
N ALA A 503 -1.66 4.57 10.96
CA ALA A 503 -3.03 4.46 10.47
C ALA A 503 -3.33 3.04 9.97
N GLY A 504 -2.39 2.38 9.29
CA GLY A 504 -2.52 1.00 8.84
C GLY A 504 -2.54 0.01 10.01
N LEU A 505 -1.74 0.24 11.06
CA LEU A 505 -1.81 -0.55 12.29
C LEU A 505 -3.15 -0.39 13.00
N VAL A 506 -3.66 0.83 13.11
CA VAL A 506 -4.97 1.12 13.72
C VAL A 506 -6.12 0.61 12.85
N GLY A 507 -6.05 0.76 11.53
CA GLY A 507 -7.06 0.25 10.61
C GLY A 507 -7.12 -1.27 10.60
N LYS A 508 -5.95 -1.93 10.54
CA LYS A 508 -5.84 -3.39 10.47
C LYS A 508 -6.03 -4.08 11.81
N TYR A 509 -5.61 -3.45 12.91
CA TYR A 509 -5.58 -4.07 14.23
C TYR A 509 -6.17 -3.23 15.36
N GLY A 510 -6.53 -1.97 15.14
CA GLY A 510 -7.00 -1.07 16.20
C GLY A 510 -8.23 -1.61 16.91
N LEU A 511 -9.20 -2.16 16.16
CA LEU A 511 -10.34 -2.84 16.76
C LEU A 511 -9.91 -4.08 17.56
N LYS A 512 -9.01 -4.90 17.01
CA LYS A 512 -8.48 -6.10 17.69
C LYS A 512 -7.79 -5.73 19.02
N TYR A 513 -6.89 -4.75 19.02
CA TYR A 513 -6.16 -4.35 20.22
C TYR A 513 -7.05 -3.63 21.24
N TYR A 514 -8.00 -2.81 20.79
CA TYR A 514 -9.03 -2.24 21.65
C TYR A 514 -9.81 -3.35 22.38
N LEU A 515 -10.28 -4.36 21.64
CA LEU A 515 -10.99 -5.49 22.23
C LEU A 515 -10.08 -6.33 23.15
N VAL A 516 -8.80 -6.50 22.82
CA VAL A 516 -7.83 -7.17 23.72
C VAL A 516 -7.66 -6.38 25.02
N LEU A 517 -7.44 -5.06 24.95
CA LEU A 517 -7.28 -4.21 26.12
C LEU A 517 -8.54 -4.22 26.99
N TYR A 518 -9.71 -4.10 26.36
CA TYR A 518 -11.01 -4.22 27.02
C TYR A 518 -11.13 -5.53 27.81
N ASN A 519 -10.84 -6.67 27.15
CA ASN A 519 -10.90 -7.97 27.79
C ASN A 519 -9.80 -8.16 28.85
N ALA A 520 -8.63 -7.56 28.69
CA ALA A 520 -7.57 -7.60 29.71
C ALA A 520 -7.97 -6.82 30.97
N VAL A 521 -8.53 -5.61 30.83
CA VAL A 521 -9.05 -4.81 31.94
C VAL A 521 -10.13 -5.58 32.69
N GLN A 522 -11.09 -6.17 31.98
CA GLN A 522 -12.12 -7.00 32.61
C GLN A 522 -11.53 -8.22 33.32
N THR A 523 -10.59 -8.93 32.69
CA THR A 523 -9.93 -10.10 33.30
C THR A 523 -9.24 -9.73 34.61
N ILE A 524 -8.48 -8.62 34.61
CA ILE A 524 -7.76 -8.14 35.81
C ILE A 524 -8.77 -7.74 36.89
N GLY A 525 -9.79 -6.95 36.55
CA GLY A 525 -10.81 -6.50 37.49
C GLY A 525 -11.53 -7.65 38.16
N TRP A 526 -11.98 -8.64 37.38
CA TRP A 526 -12.66 -9.83 37.89
C TRP A 526 -11.73 -10.76 38.68
N SER A 527 -10.45 -10.85 38.31
CA SER A 527 -9.45 -11.61 39.09
C SER A 527 -9.16 -10.96 40.45
N VAL A 528 -9.13 -9.63 40.53
CA VAL A 528 -9.00 -8.89 41.80
C VAL A 528 -10.22 -9.09 42.67
N ILE A 529 -11.44 -9.07 42.09
CA ILE A 529 -12.68 -9.40 42.82
C ILE A 529 -12.59 -10.82 43.37
N LEU A 530 -12.20 -11.80 42.55
CA LEU A 530 -12.04 -13.19 42.97
C LEU A 530 -11.03 -13.32 44.13
N ALA A 531 -9.88 -12.65 44.03
CA ALA A 531 -8.86 -12.66 45.07
C ALA A 531 -9.40 -12.12 46.40
N LYS A 532 -10.16 -11.01 46.38
CA LYS A 532 -10.81 -10.45 47.58
C LYS A 532 -11.82 -11.41 48.22
N VAL A 533 -12.63 -12.08 47.41
CA VAL A 533 -13.61 -13.07 47.89
C VAL A 533 -12.89 -14.27 48.51
N VAL A 534 -11.87 -14.80 47.84
CA VAL A 534 -11.07 -15.94 48.35
C VAL A 534 -10.34 -15.56 49.64
N GLU A 535 -9.74 -14.37 49.72
CA GLU A 535 -9.09 -13.88 50.94
C GLU A 535 -10.07 -13.77 52.11
N ALA A 536 -11.28 -13.27 51.87
CA ALA A 536 -12.33 -13.19 52.87
C ALA A 536 -12.74 -14.60 53.36
N VAL A 537 -12.91 -15.56 52.45
CA VAL A 537 -13.21 -16.96 52.77
C VAL A 537 -12.08 -17.61 53.59
N ILE A 538 -10.82 -17.38 53.23
CA ILE A 538 -9.67 -17.93 53.97
C ILE A 538 -9.63 -17.39 55.41
N ARG A 539 -9.93 -16.10 55.60
CA ARG A 539 -9.89 -15.45 56.92
C ARG A 539 -11.07 -15.79 57.82
N GLY A 540 -12.25 -16.03 57.26
CA GLY A 540 -13.50 -16.10 58.04
C GLY A 540 -14.46 -17.21 57.64
N GLY A 541 -14.07 -18.14 56.78
CA GLY A 541 -14.93 -19.22 56.28
C GLY A 541 -16.23 -18.68 55.66
N PHE A 542 -17.37 -19.27 56.06
CA PHE A 542 -18.70 -18.82 55.60
C PHE A 542 -19.04 -17.39 56.02
N ALA A 543 -18.57 -16.92 57.18
CA ALA A 543 -18.78 -15.54 57.62
C ALA A 543 -17.96 -14.54 56.76
N GLY A 544 -16.77 -14.96 56.35
CA GLY A 544 -15.95 -14.23 55.37
C GLY A 544 -16.60 -14.14 53.99
N LEU A 545 -17.16 -15.25 53.51
CA LEU A 545 -17.93 -15.26 52.26
C LEU A 545 -19.14 -14.31 52.35
N ALA A 546 -19.86 -14.35 53.47
CA ALA A 546 -21.03 -13.51 53.71
C ALA A 546 -20.70 -12.01 53.72
N SER A 547 -19.53 -11.63 54.22
CA SER A 547 -19.08 -10.23 54.28
C SER A 547 -18.36 -9.74 53.01
N SER A 548 -18.18 -10.59 51.99
CA SER A 548 -17.39 -10.27 50.79
C SER A 548 -17.95 -9.13 49.94
N TRP A 549 -19.26 -8.85 50.03
CA TRP A 549 -19.87 -7.70 49.33
C TRP A 549 -19.29 -6.36 49.79
N VAL A 550 -18.94 -6.23 51.07
CA VAL A 550 -18.41 -4.97 51.62
C VAL A 550 -17.08 -4.58 50.97
N SER A 551 -16.21 -5.56 50.72
CA SER A 551 -14.86 -5.32 50.18
C SER A 551 -14.80 -5.36 48.65
N ALA A 552 -15.66 -6.16 48.00
CA ALA A 552 -15.65 -6.40 46.56
C ALA A 552 -16.76 -5.66 45.80
N GLY A 553 -17.89 -5.34 46.44
CA GLY A 553 -19.10 -4.77 45.83
C GLY A 553 -18.87 -3.51 44.99
N PRO A 554 -18.14 -2.48 45.48
CA PRO A 554 -17.86 -1.29 44.68
C PRO A 554 -17.12 -1.58 43.36
N LEU A 555 -16.17 -2.53 43.39
CA LEU A 555 -15.42 -2.94 42.20
C LEU A 555 -16.30 -3.76 41.25
N VAL A 556 -17.16 -4.62 41.79
CA VAL A 556 -18.15 -5.40 41.01
C VAL A 556 -19.10 -4.48 40.26
N VAL A 557 -19.65 -3.45 40.92
CA VAL A 557 -20.49 -2.42 40.30
C VAL A 557 -19.72 -1.70 39.18
N THR A 558 -18.48 -1.29 39.44
CA THR A 558 -17.61 -0.63 38.45
C THR A 558 -17.37 -1.50 37.21
N MET A 559 -17.05 -2.79 37.39
CA MET A 559 -16.82 -3.70 36.27
C MET A 559 -18.08 -3.90 35.42
N HIS A 560 -19.27 -3.98 36.04
CA HIS A 560 -20.53 -4.06 35.30
C HIS A 560 -20.86 -2.77 34.52
N TYR A 561 -20.52 -1.58 35.03
CA TYR A 561 -20.62 -0.35 34.22
C TYR A 561 -19.72 -0.43 32.98
N VAL A 562 -18.50 -0.96 33.11
CA VAL A 562 -17.61 -1.18 31.96
C VAL A 562 -18.19 -2.23 30.99
N MET A 563 -19.00 -3.18 31.47
CA MET A 563 -19.71 -4.16 30.62
C MET A 563 -20.81 -3.53 29.76
N LEU A 564 -21.29 -2.31 30.05
CA LEU A 564 -22.20 -1.60 29.15
C LEU A 564 -21.56 -1.36 27.76
N LEU A 565 -20.23 -1.28 27.69
CA LEU A 565 -19.51 -1.20 26.42
C LEU A 565 -19.73 -2.45 25.55
N GLU A 566 -20.04 -3.64 26.10
CA GLU A 566 -20.30 -4.85 25.31
C GLU A 566 -21.60 -4.72 24.50
N ILE A 567 -22.58 -4.00 25.04
CA ILE A 567 -23.81 -3.66 24.33
C ILE A 567 -23.45 -2.78 23.13
N LEU A 568 -22.63 -1.74 23.34
CA LEU A 568 -22.15 -0.87 22.26
C LEU A 568 -21.34 -1.64 21.22
N HIS A 569 -20.45 -2.56 21.65
CA HIS A 569 -19.69 -3.40 20.72
C HIS A 569 -20.62 -4.24 19.85
N SER A 570 -21.69 -4.79 20.43
CA SER A 570 -22.67 -5.59 19.69
C SER A 570 -23.51 -4.73 18.73
N VAL A 571 -24.00 -3.58 19.18
CA VAL A 571 -24.82 -2.64 18.37
C VAL A 571 -24.03 -2.08 17.19
N LEU A 572 -22.76 -1.72 17.40
CA LEU A 572 -21.88 -1.19 16.37
C LEU A 572 -21.28 -2.28 15.46
N GLY A 573 -21.62 -3.56 15.68
CA GLY A 573 -21.12 -4.68 14.90
C GLY A 573 -19.62 -4.97 15.10
N LEU A 574 -19.02 -4.46 16.19
CA LEU A 574 -17.62 -4.70 16.54
C LEU A 574 -17.35 -6.17 16.94
N VAL A 575 -18.39 -6.87 17.39
CA VAL A 575 -18.37 -8.28 17.78
C VAL A 575 -19.61 -9.01 17.23
N ARG A 576 -19.49 -10.32 16.98
CA ARG A 576 -20.56 -11.18 16.44
C ARG A 576 -21.54 -11.65 17.52
N SER A 577 -22.07 -10.74 18.33
CA SER A 577 -23.09 -11.04 19.35
C SER A 577 -24.40 -10.31 19.04
N ASN A 578 -25.53 -10.93 19.40
CA ASN A 578 -26.84 -10.30 19.25
C ASN A 578 -27.00 -9.18 20.30
N PRO A 579 -27.24 -7.91 19.89
CA PRO A 579 -27.35 -6.79 20.81
C PRO A 579 -28.40 -6.96 21.92
N VAL A 580 -29.53 -7.61 21.61
CA VAL A 580 -30.61 -7.86 22.57
C VAL A 580 -30.15 -8.83 23.65
N THR A 581 -29.45 -9.90 23.27
CA THR A 581 -28.94 -10.87 24.24
C THR A 581 -27.85 -10.28 25.12
N ALA A 582 -26.97 -9.44 24.55
CA ALA A 582 -25.94 -8.73 25.32
C ALA A 582 -26.56 -7.73 26.30
N ALA A 583 -27.58 -6.99 25.86
CA ALA A 583 -28.32 -6.06 26.71
C ALA A 583 -28.98 -6.77 27.89
N ILE A 584 -29.71 -7.88 27.65
CA ILE A 584 -30.35 -8.65 28.72
C ILE A 584 -29.32 -9.16 29.72
N GLN A 585 -28.19 -9.72 29.26
CA GLN A 585 -27.15 -10.30 30.12
C GLN A 585 -26.43 -9.26 31.00
N VAL A 586 -26.13 -8.08 30.46
CA VAL A 586 -25.44 -7.03 31.21
C VAL A 586 -26.41 -6.28 32.12
N TYR A 587 -27.60 -5.98 31.61
CA TYR A 587 -28.61 -5.21 32.35
C TYR A 587 -29.15 -5.97 33.56
N SER A 588 -29.43 -7.28 33.43
CA SER A 588 -29.97 -8.07 34.55
C SER A 588 -29.03 -8.09 35.75
N ARG A 589 -27.71 -8.22 35.51
CA ARG A 589 -26.70 -8.23 36.58
C ARG A 589 -26.43 -6.85 37.15
N LEU A 590 -26.41 -5.83 36.30
CA LEU A 590 -26.25 -4.44 36.75
C LEU A 590 -27.42 -4.03 37.66
N GLN A 591 -28.64 -4.50 37.36
CA GLN A 591 -29.80 -4.30 38.23
C GLN A 591 -29.59 -4.90 39.62
N VAL A 592 -29.14 -6.16 39.72
CA VAL A 592 -28.83 -6.82 40.99
C VAL A 592 -27.77 -6.02 41.77
N CYS A 593 -26.70 -5.59 41.09
CA CYS A 593 -25.64 -4.79 41.72
C CYS A 593 -26.13 -3.45 42.26
N ILE A 594 -26.98 -2.74 41.50
CA ILE A 594 -27.55 -1.46 41.92
C ILE A 594 -28.46 -1.68 43.13
N ILE A 595 -29.31 -2.71 43.13
CA ILE A 595 -30.18 -3.03 44.28
C ILE A 595 -29.34 -3.32 45.53
N LEU A 596 -28.31 -4.16 45.42
CA LEU A 596 -27.43 -4.49 46.54
C LEU A 596 -26.55 -3.33 47.03
N LYS A 597 -26.31 -2.32 46.20
CA LYS A 597 -25.59 -1.09 46.59
C LYS A 597 -26.43 -0.21 47.52
N TYR A 598 -27.76 -0.26 47.38
CA TYR A 598 -28.68 0.62 48.12
C TYR A 598 -29.54 -0.12 49.16
N SER A 599 -29.58 -1.45 49.14
CA SER A 599 -30.32 -2.27 50.11
C SER A 599 -29.55 -2.41 51.43
N GLY A 600 -30.26 -2.20 52.55
CA GLY A 600 -29.77 -2.50 53.89
C GLY A 600 -30.00 -3.97 54.28
N ASN A 601 -30.93 -4.64 53.60
CA ASN A 601 -31.32 -6.03 53.80
C ASN A 601 -30.64 -6.94 52.76
N ASN A 602 -29.39 -7.32 53.01
CA ASN A 602 -28.64 -8.21 52.13
C ASN A 602 -28.54 -9.62 52.74
N PRO A 603 -28.95 -10.69 52.03
CA PRO A 603 -28.72 -12.07 52.46
C PRO A 603 -27.25 -12.38 52.23
N ALA A 604 -26.43 -11.99 53.20
CA ALA A 604 -24.99 -11.87 53.12
C ALA A 604 -24.32 -13.11 52.49
N LEU A 605 -24.73 -14.32 52.91
CA LEU A 605 -24.18 -15.57 52.38
C LEU A 605 -24.53 -15.82 50.90
N LEU A 606 -25.77 -15.58 50.48
CA LEU A 606 -26.22 -15.79 49.09
C LEU A 606 -25.55 -14.79 48.14
N THR A 607 -25.38 -13.55 48.58
CA THR A 607 -24.61 -12.53 47.85
C THR A 607 -23.15 -12.94 47.73
N GLY A 608 -22.54 -13.49 48.79
CA GLY A 608 -21.18 -14.05 48.73
C GLY A 608 -21.04 -15.19 47.71
N VAL A 609 -21.99 -16.12 47.67
CA VAL A 609 -22.02 -17.22 46.70
C VAL A 609 -22.16 -16.71 45.27
N MET A 610 -23.03 -15.72 45.03
CA MET A 610 -23.17 -15.05 43.74
C MET A 610 -21.84 -14.43 43.28
N LEU A 611 -21.19 -13.65 44.16
CA LEU A 611 -19.94 -12.96 43.87
C LEU A 611 -18.82 -13.93 43.50
N LEU A 612 -18.72 -15.05 44.22
CA LEU A 612 -17.75 -16.11 43.92
C LEU A 612 -18.01 -16.71 42.53
N ALA A 613 -19.28 -17.02 42.22
CA ALA A 613 -19.66 -17.60 40.94
C ALA A 613 -19.41 -16.66 39.75
N TRP A 614 -19.79 -15.38 39.89
CA TRP A 614 -19.59 -14.35 38.88
C TRP A 614 -18.11 -14.07 38.62
N SER A 615 -17.33 -13.89 39.69
CA SER A 615 -15.91 -13.53 39.55
C SER A 615 -15.10 -14.61 38.83
N ILE A 616 -15.35 -15.90 39.13
CA ILE A 616 -14.73 -17.02 38.40
C ILE A 616 -15.20 -17.03 36.93
N THR A 617 -16.50 -16.90 36.70
CA THR A 617 -17.08 -16.99 35.34
C THR A 617 -16.56 -15.88 34.43
N GLU A 618 -16.56 -14.62 34.91
CA GLU A 618 -16.16 -13.46 34.11
C GLU A 618 -14.65 -13.37 33.91
N ALA A 619 -13.84 -13.70 34.92
CA ALA A 619 -12.38 -13.74 34.77
C ALA A 619 -11.98 -14.73 33.66
N ILE A 620 -12.58 -15.93 33.64
CA ILE A 620 -12.30 -16.95 32.63
C ILE A 620 -12.83 -16.53 31.25
N ARG A 621 -14.03 -15.92 31.18
CA ARG A 621 -14.61 -15.46 29.91
C ARG A 621 -13.70 -14.46 29.22
N HIS A 622 -13.32 -13.40 29.92
CA HIS A 622 -12.55 -12.33 29.32
C HIS A 622 -11.11 -12.77 29.03
N ALA A 623 -10.52 -13.62 29.86
CA ALA A 623 -9.21 -14.21 29.60
C ALA A 623 -9.23 -15.04 28.30
N TYR A 624 -10.28 -15.86 28.11
CA TYR A 624 -10.46 -16.66 26.90
C TYR A 624 -10.67 -15.79 25.65
N LEU A 625 -11.48 -14.73 25.74
CA LEU A 625 -11.71 -13.81 24.62
C LEU A 625 -10.43 -13.05 24.24
N ALA A 626 -9.66 -12.57 25.22
CA ALA A 626 -8.37 -11.93 24.98
C ALA A 626 -7.36 -12.90 24.32
N SER A 627 -7.25 -14.13 24.84
CA SER A 627 -6.38 -15.19 24.31
C SER A 627 -6.70 -15.54 22.85
N ASN A 628 -7.99 -15.66 22.50
CA ASN A 628 -8.42 -15.91 21.13
C ASN A 628 -8.11 -14.75 20.19
N LEU A 629 -8.34 -13.50 20.63
CA LEU A 629 -8.02 -12.31 19.84
C LEU A 629 -6.50 -12.21 19.57
N LEU A 630 -5.68 -12.58 20.56
CA LEU A 630 -4.22 -12.65 20.45
C LEU A 630 -3.70 -13.84 19.63
N GLN A 631 -4.58 -14.74 19.15
CA GLN A 631 -4.20 -15.98 18.46
C GLN A 631 -3.30 -16.90 19.30
N LEU A 632 -3.48 -16.87 20.63
CA LEU A 632 -2.81 -17.75 21.58
C LEU A 632 -3.87 -18.65 22.26
N PRO A 633 -4.55 -19.54 21.51
CA PRO A 633 -5.69 -20.28 22.03
C PRO A 633 -5.28 -21.20 23.19
N SER A 634 -5.85 -20.97 24.37
CA SER A 634 -5.63 -21.84 25.53
C SER A 634 -6.74 -22.88 25.63
N TYR A 635 -6.36 -24.16 25.47
CA TYR A 635 -7.29 -25.28 25.69
C TYR A 635 -7.84 -25.29 27.11
N LEU A 636 -7.01 -24.96 28.11
CA LEU A 636 -7.42 -24.90 29.51
C LEU A 636 -8.52 -23.85 29.72
N LEU A 637 -8.32 -22.61 29.26
CA LEU A 637 -9.33 -21.56 29.38
C LEU A 637 -10.61 -21.91 28.62
N LYS A 638 -10.48 -22.51 27.44
CA LYS A 638 -11.62 -23.01 26.66
C LYS A 638 -12.40 -24.06 27.43
N TRP A 639 -11.71 -25.05 28.01
CA TRP A 639 -12.33 -26.12 28.79
C TRP A 639 -13.02 -25.58 30.04
N CYS A 640 -12.37 -24.70 30.81
CA CYS A 640 -12.94 -24.09 32.00
C CYS A 640 -14.21 -23.30 31.66
N ARG A 641 -14.15 -22.44 30.62
CA ARG A 641 -15.29 -21.64 30.16
C ARG A 641 -16.52 -22.49 29.84
N TYR A 642 -16.32 -23.61 29.15
CA TYR A 642 -17.41 -24.48 28.71
C TYR A 642 -17.74 -25.62 29.68
N SER A 643 -17.10 -25.70 30.86
CA SER A 643 -17.36 -26.77 31.83
C SER A 643 -17.77 -26.25 33.21
N PHE A 644 -17.24 -25.11 33.67
CA PHE A 644 -17.55 -24.61 35.01
C PHE A 644 -19.01 -24.17 35.17
N PHE A 645 -19.73 -23.91 34.08
CA PHE A 645 -21.15 -23.57 34.14
C PHE A 645 -22.00 -24.66 34.82
N PHE A 646 -21.58 -25.93 34.84
CA PHE A 646 -22.31 -26.99 35.55
C PHE A 646 -22.55 -26.65 37.03
N VAL A 647 -21.57 -25.98 37.67
CA VAL A 647 -21.60 -25.62 39.09
C VAL A 647 -21.84 -24.12 39.28
N LEU A 648 -21.11 -23.29 38.53
CA LEU A 648 -21.16 -21.83 38.72
C LEU A 648 -22.49 -21.22 38.28
N TYR A 649 -23.20 -21.82 37.32
CA TYR A 649 -24.47 -21.28 36.85
C TYR A 649 -25.58 -21.42 37.90
N PRO A 650 -25.86 -22.62 38.48
CA PRO A 650 -26.80 -22.72 39.60
C PRO A 650 -26.39 -21.88 40.81
N MET A 651 -25.09 -21.82 41.14
CA MET A 651 -24.59 -20.99 42.25
C MET A 651 -24.87 -19.50 42.02
N GLY A 652 -24.51 -18.97 40.86
CA GLY A 652 -24.72 -17.56 40.51
C GLY A 652 -26.20 -17.19 40.55
N VAL A 653 -27.05 -18.00 39.93
CA VAL A 653 -28.50 -17.76 39.85
C VAL A 653 -29.16 -17.85 41.23
N SER A 654 -28.81 -18.86 42.04
CA SER A 654 -29.37 -18.99 43.40
C SER A 654 -29.00 -17.79 44.28
N GLY A 655 -27.77 -17.29 44.13
CA GLY A 655 -27.32 -16.07 44.78
C GLY A 655 -28.05 -14.83 44.28
N GLU A 656 -28.15 -14.62 42.95
CA GLU A 656 -28.88 -13.50 42.33
C GLU A 656 -30.33 -13.42 42.83
N LEU A 657 -31.05 -14.54 42.74
CA LEU A 657 -32.45 -14.62 43.15
C LEU A 657 -32.62 -14.43 44.65
N GLY A 658 -31.76 -15.07 45.46
CA GLY A 658 -31.76 -14.89 46.90
C GLY A 658 -31.53 -13.45 47.33
N SER A 659 -30.52 -12.81 46.74
CA SER A 659 -30.21 -11.38 46.93
C SER A 659 -31.37 -10.48 46.57
N LEU A 660 -32.00 -10.71 45.41
CA LEU A 660 -33.19 -9.97 44.99
C LEU A 660 -34.39 -10.21 45.91
N ALA A 661 -34.58 -11.44 46.41
CA ALA A 661 -35.69 -11.80 47.28
C ALA A 661 -35.66 -11.01 48.59
N ALA A 662 -34.49 -10.98 49.22
CA ALA A 662 -34.28 -10.33 50.50
C ALA A 662 -34.27 -8.80 50.39
N SER A 663 -33.78 -8.24 49.29
CA SER A 663 -33.76 -6.80 49.04
C SER A 663 -35.08 -6.26 48.46
N TRP A 664 -36.12 -7.08 48.31
CA TRP A 664 -37.35 -6.71 47.60
C TRP A 664 -38.15 -5.60 48.28
N GLN A 665 -38.24 -5.62 49.62
CA GLN A 665 -38.95 -4.58 50.38
C GLN A 665 -38.28 -3.20 50.17
N ASP A 666 -36.94 -3.16 50.25
CA ASP A 666 -36.15 -1.96 49.99
C ASP A 666 -36.36 -1.41 48.55
N VAL A 667 -36.59 -2.29 47.56
CA VAL A 667 -36.86 -1.91 46.15
C VAL A 667 -38.25 -1.31 45.96
N GLN A 668 -39.24 -1.76 46.74
CA GLN A 668 -40.61 -1.21 46.71
C GLN A 668 -40.67 0.18 47.34
N GLU A 669 -39.90 0.41 48.41
CA GLU A 669 -39.84 1.69 49.13
C GLU A 669 -38.89 2.71 48.51
N TRP A 670 -38.13 2.33 47.47
CA TRP A 670 -37.12 3.19 46.85
C TRP A 670 -37.76 4.47 46.26
N PRO A 671 -37.41 5.68 46.76
CA PRO A 671 -37.98 6.93 46.29
C PRO A 671 -37.67 7.24 44.82
N LEU A 672 -38.68 7.73 44.10
CA LEU A 672 -38.66 8.02 42.66
C LEU A 672 -37.92 9.32 42.28
N ASP A 673 -37.37 10.09 43.22
CA ASP A 673 -36.98 11.50 43.00
C ASP A 673 -35.48 11.77 42.78
N ARG A 674 -34.61 10.75 42.69
CA ARG A 674 -33.16 10.99 42.53
C ARG A 674 -32.75 10.98 41.06
N ASN A 675 -32.31 12.14 40.54
CA ASN A 675 -31.71 12.35 39.20
C ASN A 675 -30.33 11.65 39.02
N SER A 676 -30.22 10.35 39.30
CA SER A 676 -29.02 9.56 39.06
C SER A 676 -29.24 8.53 37.95
N PHE A 677 -28.15 8.15 37.29
CA PHE A 677 -28.17 7.10 36.26
C PHE A 677 -28.69 5.76 36.81
N ASP A 678 -28.38 5.46 38.07
CA ASP A 678 -28.82 4.26 38.79
C ASP A 678 -30.36 4.25 38.93
N THR A 679 -30.97 5.37 39.31
CA THR A 679 -32.44 5.50 39.40
C THR A 679 -33.10 5.38 38.03
N TRP A 680 -32.52 5.97 36.99
CA TRP A 680 -33.02 5.85 35.62
C TRP A 680 -33.03 4.38 35.15
N LEU A 681 -31.94 3.64 35.38
CA LEU A 681 -31.85 2.21 35.03
C LEU A 681 -32.91 1.38 35.76
N ILE A 682 -33.14 1.61 37.04
CA ILE A 682 -34.18 0.90 37.83
C ILE A 682 -35.58 1.28 37.36
N ASN A 683 -35.83 2.55 37.00
CA ASN A 683 -37.11 3.01 36.47
C ASN A 683 -37.44 2.40 35.10
N CYS A 684 -36.43 2.21 34.23
CA CYS A 684 -36.61 1.44 33.00
C CYS A 684 -37.10 0.01 33.28
N ALA A 685 -36.55 -0.67 34.29
CA ALA A 685 -37.01 -2.02 34.68
C ALA A 685 -38.46 -1.99 35.16
N LYS A 686 -38.81 -1.01 36.02
CA LYS A 686 -40.18 -0.85 36.55
C LYS A 686 -41.20 -0.62 35.42
N THR A 687 -40.81 0.15 34.38
CA THR A 687 -41.64 0.48 33.22
C THR A 687 -41.78 -0.68 32.23
N ILE A 688 -40.71 -1.43 31.98
CA ILE A 688 -40.68 -2.56 31.02
C ILE A 688 -41.35 -3.82 31.59
N ILE A 689 -41.19 -4.08 32.89
CA ILE A 689 -41.65 -5.32 33.54
C ILE A 689 -43.02 -5.14 34.23
N GLY A 690 -43.57 -3.93 34.30
CA GLY A 690 -44.87 -3.67 34.92
C GLY A 690 -44.87 -4.02 36.41
N VAL A 691 -43.87 -3.51 37.15
CA VAL A 691 -43.63 -3.82 38.56
C VAL A 691 -44.67 -3.12 39.44
N SER A 692 -45.89 -3.66 39.49
CA SER A 692 -46.86 -3.45 40.57
C SER A 692 -46.70 -4.55 41.63
N GLY A 693 -47.23 -4.33 42.85
CA GLY A 693 -46.87 -5.04 44.09
C GLY A 693 -46.72 -6.58 44.11
N ASN A 694 -47.21 -7.31 43.09
CA ASN A 694 -47.10 -8.77 42.94
C ASN A 694 -46.05 -9.26 41.89
N SER A 695 -45.23 -8.36 41.32
CA SER A 695 -44.33 -8.67 40.19
C SER A 695 -43.14 -9.59 40.50
N MET A 696 -42.82 -9.85 41.77
CA MET A 696 -41.75 -10.77 42.16
C MET A 696 -42.05 -12.20 41.70
N PHE A 697 -43.31 -12.65 41.83
CA PHE A 697 -43.76 -13.97 41.39
C PHE A 697 -43.69 -14.14 39.87
N LEU A 698 -44.00 -13.08 39.10
CA LEU A 698 -43.86 -13.06 37.65
C LEU A 698 -42.39 -13.15 37.21
N LEU A 699 -41.49 -12.45 37.92
CA LEU A 699 -40.05 -12.56 37.69
C LEU A 699 -39.55 -13.99 37.90
N TYR A 700 -39.94 -14.63 39.02
CA TYR A 700 -39.61 -16.04 39.30
C TYR A 700 -40.21 -17.02 38.29
N ALA A 701 -41.46 -16.79 37.87
CA ALA A 701 -42.16 -17.63 36.90
C ALA A 701 -41.55 -17.57 35.49
N ILE A 702 -40.99 -16.43 35.09
CA ILE A 702 -40.26 -16.26 33.82
C ILE A 702 -38.81 -16.78 33.94
N TYR A 703 -38.18 -16.60 35.10
CA TYR A 703 -36.81 -17.06 35.33
C TYR A 703 -36.69 -18.59 35.27
N ALA A 704 -37.58 -19.36 35.90
CA ALA A 704 -37.43 -20.82 35.96
C ALA A 704 -37.35 -21.53 34.57
N PRO A 705 -38.26 -21.25 33.60
CA PRO A 705 -38.13 -21.78 32.24
C PRO A 705 -36.90 -21.24 31.49
N GLY A 706 -36.58 -19.96 31.68
CA GLY A 706 -35.41 -19.33 31.07
C GLY A 706 -34.08 -19.94 31.54
N LEU A 707 -33.98 -20.29 32.81
CA LEU A 707 -32.81 -20.95 33.42
C LEU A 707 -32.60 -22.35 32.84
N ALA A 708 -33.67 -23.16 32.74
CA ALA A 708 -33.60 -24.48 32.11
C ALA A 708 -33.20 -24.40 30.63
N PHE A 709 -33.75 -23.43 29.89
CA PHE A 709 -33.40 -23.19 28.50
C PHE A 709 -31.94 -22.75 28.31
N LEU A 710 -31.47 -21.78 29.10
CA LEU A 710 -30.09 -21.29 29.01
C LEU A 710 -29.07 -22.35 29.47
N TYR A 711 -29.41 -23.14 30.49
CA TYR A 711 -28.55 -24.23 30.96
C TYR A 711 -28.41 -25.34 29.91
N THR A 712 -29.52 -25.79 29.32
CA THR A 712 -29.50 -26.76 28.21
C THR A 712 -28.79 -26.21 26.98
N HIS A 713 -28.93 -24.91 26.71
CA HIS A 713 -28.18 -24.22 25.68
C HIS A 713 -26.65 -24.26 25.93
N MET A 714 -26.19 -24.04 27.16
CA MET A 714 -24.77 -24.14 27.53
C MET A 714 -24.21 -25.56 27.37
N ILE A 715 -25.00 -26.60 27.64
CA ILE A 715 -24.64 -27.99 27.36
C ILE A 715 -24.43 -28.21 25.85
N SER A 716 -25.33 -27.69 25.02
CA SER A 716 -25.20 -27.73 23.55
C SER A 716 -23.95 -26.98 23.08
N GLN A 717 -23.69 -25.78 23.61
CA GLN A 717 -22.49 -25.00 23.29
C GLN A 717 -21.21 -25.74 23.68
N ARG A 718 -21.18 -26.40 24.84
CA ARG A 718 -20.06 -27.25 25.25
C ARG A 718 -19.82 -28.38 24.26
N GLY A 719 -20.88 -29.09 23.85
CA GLY A 719 -20.80 -30.17 22.86
C GLY A 719 -20.17 -29.68 21.55
N LYS A 720 -20.57 -28.50 21.07
CA LYS A 720 -20.01 -27.88 19.86
C LYS A 720 -18.57 -27.39 20.05
N ALA A 721 -18.25 -26.80 21.20
CA ALA A 721 -16.95 -26.18 21.44
C ALA A 721 -15.85 -27.20 21.77
N LEU A 722 -16.16 -28.27 22.51
CA LEU A 722 -15.20 -29.27 22.98
C LEU A 722 -15.29 -30.61 22.22
N GLY A 723 -16.39 -30.90 21.52
CA GLY A 723 -16.65 -32.20 20.87
C GLY A 723 -16.03 -32.41 19.49
N GLY A 724 -14.99 -31.67 19.12
CA GLY A 724 -14.38 -31.79 17.79
C GLY A 724 -13.54 -33.06 17.62
N GLY A 725 -14.17 -34.19 17.25
CA GLY A 725 -13.42 -35.43 16.97
C GLY A 725 -14.14 -36.62 16.31
N ALA A 726 -15.42 -36.57 15.91
CA ALA A 726 -16.10 -37.78 15.41
C ALA A 726 -16.96 -37.65 14.13
N SER A 727 -17.07 -36.48 13.48
CA SER A 727 -17.98 -36.31 12.33
C SER A 727 -17.32 -35.97 10.98
N ALA A 728 -15.99 -36.05 10.86
CA ALA A 728 -15.28 -35.75 9.60
C ALA A 728 -14.68 -36.98 8.89
N LYS A 729 -15.17 -38.21 9.15
CA LYS A 729 -14.62 -39.44 8.54
C LYS A 729 -15.64 -40.43 7.95
N LYS A 730 -16.87 -39.99 7.64
CA LYS A 730 -17.81 -40.79 6.82
C LYS A 730 -18.46 -39.90 5.76
N SER A 731 -18.39 -40.36 4.50
CA SER A 731 -18.79 -39.70 3.23
C SER A 731 -17.64 -38.86 2.62
N LYS A 732 -16.91 -39.26 1.58
CA LYS A 732 -17.21 -40.16 0.45
C LYS A 732 -15.97 -40.98 0.01
N THR A 733 -16.07 -42.29 0.14
CA THR A 733 -15.54 -43.26 -0.83
C THR A 733 -16.75 -44.08 -1.26
N ALA A 734 -17.25 -43.75 -2.46
CA ALA A 734 -18.02 -44.57 -3.39
C ALA A 734 -18.28 -43.67 -4.60
#